data_AF-A0A226E8T8-F1
#
_entry.id   AF-A0A226E8T8-F1
#
_cell.length_a   1.000
_cell.length_b   1.000
_cell.length_c   1.000
_cell.angle_alpha   90.00
_cell.angle_beta   90.00
_cell.angle_gamma   90.00
#
_symmetry.space_group_name_H-M   'P 1'
#
loop_
_entity.id
_entity.type
_entity.pdbx_description
1 polymer ?
#
loop_
_entity_poly.entity_id
_entity_poly.type
_entity_poly.pdbx_seq_one_letter_code
_entity_poly.pdbx_strand_id
1 'polypeptide(L)'
;MLFKQQLDKSLTSFSDTLDYVYDDLENILSYCIYMHKAVLAAIYINVTLQDTKGNDKTLNILSPFQRYGHQDLILSRILAAGDYLTTSLSLYGTEGSGWKLHSINHVNLKIGKYTIFSARGWIQHPKELGKKIINIHTKGNENCFQLSLMCGLKRHLLIPPKLQMIMRQPGRILNKNEKLQLKRYWEKPKSYEAILAKNEKTGEINFTGMKGATALSQMDAFEAENPLHSVTIFGYEEKLFVIRPAPKIRENHVDLLLLRLAKPGSVCLKKEDVEYDYHFCTIPSLSKFVGKSGYRRSEVCEYCFGIYKTSIEKHAQKCAIAHRDQNQSKQMKFPEDDVYEFKNLRMIEDLPIKIFFKFLWYNENDRPSIPTCNQNLKFTTPVSNIKIKAYFLCVINQFNQLDDMLIYDGENPVEHFIQKVIDLKFYYKEYLKRAYVPISLTPNDNLRLMLATRCEICGTKFNEENKKCSDHNHWTGQLRYVACSNCNILIQVNPTPILLGHNINNYECHFLLKSFNKRYAKNIKVIMRVSESIISIKFNGIRCLDKRTLLDHDLYDLVDRHKRGIVLDHLPYRFPCLYGALRSTEVEEMYFSQFLFRIAMPSRAINQQVPNGFPKYELFKDPVTSECPPETEYQMAGAVFWNFRMENAKDLLYYGLKTQVLLTADIFLDFNKMAMKHFKLSVFHSYSLSGYSFNACFFDTKASLEYIKDPEIITYLKNAIRGGPTESVTRKVVANSERLNNFNPCQPRSNILIIDENSQYPSKMKNKMAVGSYSFLSQDDLSKFDLMTDCNGDWNYIVTVQISHPTNLHVRQSPMPPCPYQRELKFTDLSPTQQLYSTGLNGEDQAALFGKKLVAGLYDKTYTCCLEAVQYFLESGLRVTNLSKCLKFRQAAILEPSVDKLSELRRKAILEGDEVGSLLFKGIINRVFGVCLSSTEDYVDFQVMKRTAAMYKYPMIMSIQTLDRAKISLYKMWDLIRSEFGIENTKLSFYDTDCLLRISTADHITDPKNQFYKILSRMQDHLDFSSLPKFHPLYSDRNASLGGRCAYCSTVFDPRSNCNLVKKGSGIPRSTVKNELDHQMYEDALIREGALTLQSYVMESKNHSLCVVSREYKFHSLNPRRYLLPNMIDTLAFGDVRIPTTENVQAIME
;
A
#
# COMPACT_ATOMS: atom_id res chain seq x y z
N MET A 1 -22.20 -28.58 -26.92
CA MET A 1 -22.76 -29.45 -25.86
C MET A 1 -24.11 -28.91 -25.44
N LEU A 2 -25.04 -29.80 -25.09
CA LEU A 2 -26.36 -29.44 -24.59
C LEU A 2 -26.48 -30.00 -23.16
N PHE A 3 -26.55 -29.10 -22.19
CA PHE A 3 -26.75 -29.47 -20.80
C PHE A 3 -28.22 -29.20 -20.44
N LYS A 4 -28.87 -30.15 -19.77
CA LYS A 4 -30.29 -30.07 -19.39
C LYS A 4 -30.41 -30.32 -17.91
N GLN A 5 -30.97 -29.36 -17.19
CA GLN A 5 -31.28 -29.48 -15.77
C GLN A 5 -32.79 -29.44 -15.58
N GLN A 6 -33.33 -30.54 -15.05
CA GLN A 6 -34.73 -30.65 -14.69
C GLN A 6 -34.91 -30.05 -13.28
N LEU A 7 -35.95 -29.24 -13.10
CA LEU A 7 -36.19 -28.56 -11.83
C LEU A 7 -37.07 -29.46 -10.95
N ASP A 8 -36.62 -29.75 -9.73
CA ASP A 8 -37.34 -30.62 -8.79
C ASP A 8 -38.54 -29.93 -8.13
N LYS A 9 -38.77 -28.65 -8.43
CA LYS A 9 -39.82 -27.78 -7.85
C LYS A 9 -40.38 -26.87 -8.95
N SER A 10 -41.69 -26.67 -8.99
CA SER A 10 -42.33 -25.78 -9.97
C SER A 10 -42.09 -24.31 -9.59
N LEU A 11 -41.13 -23.68 -10.25
CA LEU A 11 -40.83 -22.26 -10.06
C LEU A 11 -41.70 -21.42 -10.99
N THR A 12 -42.31 -20.36 -10.44
CA THR A 12 -43.24 -19.45 -11.13
C THR A 12 -42.57 -18.15 -11.57
N SER A 13 -41.30 -17.93 -11.19
CA SER A 13 -40.48 -16.78 -11.55
C SER A 13 -39.16 -17.24 -12.17
N PHE A 14 -38.75 -16.57 -13.25
CA PHE A 14 -37.48 -16.86 -13.89
C PHE A 14 -36.28 -16.34 -13.09
N SER A 15 -36.44 -15.28 -12.28
CA SER A 15 -35.38 -14.78 -11.38
C SER A 15 -35.00 -15.85 -10.35
N ASP A 16 -36.01 -16.42 -9.68
CA ASP A 16 -35.80 -17.46 -8.67
C ASP A 16 -35.23 -18.74 -9.29
N THR A 17 -35.60 -19.01 -10.55
CA THR A 17 -35.04 -20.12 -11.32
C THR A 17 -33.58 -19.91 -11.65
N LEU A 18 -33.16 -18.69 -12.02
CA LEU A 18 -31.75 -18.38 -12.24
C LEU A 18 -30.94 -18.49 -10.96
N ASP A 19 -31.42 -17.93 -9.86
CA ASP A 19 -30.75 -18.06 -8.56
C ASP A 19 -30.58 -19.53 -8.16
N TYR A 20 -31.56 -20.38 -8.50
CA TYR A 20 -31.49 -21.82 -8.24
C TYR A 20 -30.45 -22.57 -9.08
N VAL A 21 -30.27 -22.20 -10.37
CA VAL A 21 -29.33 -22.89 -11.29
C VAL A 21 -28.02 -22.13 -11.53
N TYR A 22 -27.81 -20.98 -10.88
CA TYR A 22 -26.73 -20.05 -11.20
C TYR A 22 -25.35 -20.70 -11.00
N ASP A 23 -25.12 -21.33 -9.85
CA ASP A 23 -23.83 -21.97 -9.54
C ASP A 23 -23.48 -23.07 -10.54
N ASP A 24 -24.47 -23.87 -10.96
CA ASP A 24 -24.29 -24.91 -11.96
C ASP A 24 -23.93 -24.33 -13.34
N LEU A 25 -24.63 -23.27 -13.76
CA LEU A 25 -24.33 -22.57 -15.01
C LEU A 25 -22.94 -21.91 -14.98
N GLU A 26 -22.56 -21.28 -13.87
CA GLU A 26 -21.25 -20.66 -13.70
C GLU A 26 -20.13 -21.70 -13.73
N ASN A 27 -20.29 -22.81 -13.02
CA ASN A 27 -19.30 -23.89 -12.99
C ASN A 27 -19.10 -24.52 -14.37
N ILE A 28 -20.19 -24.83 -15.08
CA ILE A 28 -20.12 -25.41 -16.43
C ILE A 28 -19.46 -24.43 -17.41
N LEU A 29 -19.86 -23.16 -17.41
CA LEU A 29 -19.28 -22.14 -18.29
C LEU A 29 -17.81 -21.86 -17.95
N SER A 30 -17.46 -21.81 -16.67
CA SER A 30 -16.08 -21.64 -16.20
C SER A 30 -15.18 -22.78 -16.67
N TYR A 31 -15.66 -24.02 -16.56
CA TYR A 31 -14.95 -25.19 -17.05
C TYR A 31 -14.81 -25.18 -18.58
N CYS A 32 -15.90 -24.86 -19.30
CA CYS A 32 -15.87 -24.76 -20.76
C CYS A 32 -14.93 -23.64 -21.27
N ILE A 33 -14.85 -22.50 -20.58
CA ILE A 33 -13.89 -21.42 -20.88
C ILE A 33 -12.46 -21.87 -20.58
N TYR A 34 -12.23 -22.55 -19.46
CA TYR A 34 -10.91 -23.09 -19.13
C TYR A 34 -10.41 -24.04 -20.23
N MET A 35 -11.27 -24.96 -20.69
CA MET A 35 -10.94 -25.97 -21.70
C MET A 35 -10.84 -25.40 -23.12
N HIS A 36 -11.69 -24.45 -23.51
CA HIS A 36 -11.79 -23.98 -24.90
C HIS A 36 -11.35 -22.54 -25.13
N LYS A 37 -10.87 -21.85 -24.08
CA LYS A 37 -10.47 -20.44 -24.04
C LYS A 37 -11.59 -19.43 -24.32
N ALA A 38 -12.55 -19.76 -25.17
CA ALA A 38 -13.82 -19.05 -25.27
C ALA A 38 -14.96 -19.95 -25.80
N VAL A 39 -16.18 -19.63 -25.38
CA VAL A 39 -17.41 -20.34 -25.75
C VAL A 39 -18.57 -19.36 -26.00
N LEU A 40 -19.50 -19.73 -26.86
CA LEU A 40 -20.79 -19.06 -27.04
C LEU A 40 -21.79 -19.90 -26.27
N ALA A 41 -22.57 -19.28 -25.39
CA ALA A 41 -23.62 -20.00 -24.69
C ALA A 41 -24.95 -19.24 -24.70
N ALA A 42 -26.03 -19.99 -24.88
CA ALA A 42 -27.40 -19.49 -24.76
C ALA A 42 -28.15 -20.31 -23.72
N ILE A 43 -28.94 -19.61 -22.90
CA ILE A 43 -29.81 -20.22 -21.90
C ILE A 43 -31.19 -20.36 -22.53
N TYR A 44 -31.75 -21.54 -22.37
CA TYR A 44 -33.04 -21.92 -22.91
C TYR A 44 -33.93 -22.36 -21.76
N ILE A 45 -35.19 -21.93 -21.79
CA ILE A 45 -36.20 -22.36 -20.83
C ILE A 45 -37.39 -22.98 -21.53
N ASN A 46 -37.80 -24.14 -21.03
CA ASN A 46 -39.09 -24.73 -21.34
C ASN A 46 -40.06 -24.33 -20.24
N VAL A 47 -41.13 -23.64 -20.60
CA VAL A 47 -42.12 -23.10 -19.68
C VAL A 47 -43.51 -23.60 -20.04
N THR A 48 -44.35 -23.84 -19.05
CA THR A 48 -45.79 -24.05 -19.23
C THR A 48 -46.49 -22.74 -18.89
N LEU A 49 -47.28 -22.24 -19.82
CA LEU A 49 -48.17 -21.09 -19.64
C LEU A 49 -49.59 -21.61 -19.49
N GLN A 50 -50.41 -20.93 -18.69
CA GLN A 50 -51.82 -21.26 -18.49
C GLN A 50 -52.71 -20.07 -18.85
N ASP A 51 -53.80 -20.31 -19.58
CA ASP A 51 -54.77 -19.27 -19.92
C ASP A 51 -55.80 -19.06 -18.80
N THR A 52 -56.63 -18.02 -18.94
CA THR A 52 -57.69 -17.71 -17.95
C THR A 52 -58.79 -18.77 -17.86
N LYS A 53 -58.81 -19.77 -18.76
CA LYS A 53 -59.77 -20.89 -18.78
C LYS A 53 -59.16 -22.19 -18.23
N GLY A 54 -57.89 -22.19 -17.82
CA GLY A 54 -57.18 -23.34 -17.27
C GLY A 54 -56.53 -24.27 -18.30
N ASN A 55 -56.41 -23.86 -19.56
CA ASN A 55 -55.69 -24.63 -20.57
C ASN A 55 -54.19 -24.36 -20.47
N ASP A 56 -53.38 -25.40 -20.58
CA ASP A 56 -51.92 -25.30 -20.52
C ASP A 56 -51.28 -25.34 -21.91
N LYS A 57 -50.23 -24.53 -22.11
CA LYS A 57 -49.43 -24.46 -23.33
C LYS A 57 -47.96 -24.40 -22.99
N THR A 58 -47.21 -25.39 -23.47
CA THR A 58 -45.75 -25.41 -23.29
C THR A 58 -45.05 -24.61 -24.40
N LEU A 59 -44.12 -23.75 -24.00
CA LEU A 59 -43.33 -22.91 -24.89
C LEU A 59 -41.84 -23.01 -24.55
N ASN A 60 -41.01 -22.75 -25.54
CA ASN A 60 -39.56 -22.78 -25.44
C ASN A 60 -39.01 -21.39 -25.78
N ILE A 61 -38.34 -20.76 -24.82
CA ILE A 61 -37.79 -19.41 -24.97
C ILE A 61 -36.28 -19.49 -24.86
N LEU A 62 -35.59 -18.92 -25.84
CA LEU A 62 -34.14 -18.97 -25.97
C LEU A 62 -33.58 -17.55 -25.80
N SER A 63 -32.59 -17.40 -24.93
CA SER A 63 -31.81 -16.17 -24.86
C SER A 63 -30.89 -16.04 -26.08
N PRO A 64 -30.50 -14.83 -26.49
CA PRO A 64 -29.44 -14.66 -27.48
C PRO A 64 -28.17 -15.38 -27.04
N PHE A 65 -27.39 -15.87 -28.00
CA PHE A 65 -26.08 -16.45 -27.71
C PHE A 65 -25.14 -15.37 -27.19
N GLN A 66 -24.61 -15.60 -26.00
CA GLN A 66 -23.69 -14.71 -25.32
C GLN A 66 -22.26 -15.23 -25.45
N ARG A 67 -21.29 -14.33 -25.60
CA ARG A 67 -19.87 -14.65 -25.78
C ARG A 67 -19.16 -14.67 -24.43
N TYR A 68 -18.51 -15.78 -24.12
CA TYR A 68 -17.77 -16.01 -22.89
C TYR A 68 -16.29 -16.25 -23.24
N GLY A 69 -15.42 -15.28 -22.94
CA GLY A 69 -13.98 -15.35 -23.23
C GLY A 69 -13.07 -15.11 -22.02
N HIS A 70 -13.66 -14.82 -20.86
CA HIS A 70 -12.97 -14.66 -19.59
C HIS A 70 -13.97 -14.98 -18.46
N GLN A 71 -13.50 -15.56 -17.35
CA GLN A 71 -14.37 -15.99 -16.25
C GLN A 71 -15.13 -14.81 -15.61
N ASP A 72 -14.48 -13.64 -15.50
CA ASP A 72 -15.08 -12.42 -14.91
C ASP A 72 -16.33 -11.91 -15.65
N LEU A 73 -16.58 -12.36 -16.88
CA LEU A 73 -17.74 -11.94 -17.68
C LEU A 73 -18.94 -12.86 -17.49
N ILE A 74 -18.79 -14.05 -16.89
CA ILE A 74 -19.84 -15.08 -16.81
C ILE A 74 -21.09 -14.54 -16.12
N LEU A 75 -20.94 -14.02 -14.90
CA LEU A 75 -22.05 -13.47 -14.10
C LEU A 75 -22.84 -12.42 -14.87
N SER A 76 -22.16 -11.42 -15.42
CA SER A 76 -22.81 -10.32 -16.17
C SER A 76 -23.58 -10.81 -17.40
N ARG A 77 -23.10 -11.87 -18.05
CA ARG A 77 -23.67 -12.43 -19.28
C ARG A 77 -24.86 -13.37 -18.99
N ILE A 78 -24.81 -14.13 -17.89
CA ILE A 78 -25.94 -14.93 -17.40
C ILE A 78 -27.08 -14.01 -16.97
N LEU A 79 -26.80 -12.96 -16.19
CA LEU A 79 -27.80 -11.99 -15.77
C LEU A 79 -28.44 -11.28 -16.97
N ALA A 80 -27.64 -10.86 -17.97
CA ALA A 80 -28.18 -10.26 -19.19
C ALA A 80 -29.05 -11.23 -20.00
N ALA A 81 -28.68 -12.51 -20.09
CA ALA A 81 -29.53 -13.54 -20.69
C ALA A 81 -30.83 -13.72 -19.90
N GLY A 82 -30.77 -13.55 -18.57
CA GLY A 82 -31.92 -13.66 -17.72
C GLY A 82 -32.90 -12.51 -17.77
N ASP A 83 -32.40 -11.29 -17.81
CA ASP A 83 -33.20 -10.09 -18.06
C ASP A 83 -33.94 -10.21 -19.39
N TYR A 84 -33.26 -10.74 -20.43
CA TYR A 84 -33.87 -10.97 -21.74
C TYR A 84 -35.01 -12.00 -21.68
N LEU A 85 -34.79 -13.14 -21.03
CA LEU A 85 -35.80 -14.19 -20.90
C LEU A 85 -37.01 -13.72 -20.09
N THR A 86 -36.77 -12.98 -18.99
CA THR A 86 -37.81 -12.37 -18.17
C THR A 86 -38.62 -11.34 -18.96
N THR A 87 -37.94 -10.48 -19.72
CA THR A 87 -38.60 -9.48 -20.57
C THR A 87 -39.41 -10.15 -21.67
N SER A 88 -38.87 -11.20 -22.32
CA SER A 88 -39.56 -11.95 -23.37
C SER A 88 -40.81 -12.66 -22.85
N LEU A 89 -40.75 -13.24 -21.64
CA LEU A 89 -41.91 -13.82 -20.96
C LEU A 89 -42.96 -12.76 -20.62
N SER A 90 -42.52 -11.60 -20.12
CA SER A 90 -43.41 -10.50 -19.77
C SER A 90 -44.12 -9.90 -20.97
N LEU A 91 -43.44 -9.77 -22.13
CA LEU A 91 -44.03 -9.31 -23.38
C LEU A 91 -45.10 -10.28 -23.88
N TYR A 92 -44.84 -11.59 -23.75
CA TYR A 92 -45.82 -12.63 -24.09
C TYR A 92 -47.11 -12.53 -23.26
N GLY A 93 -47.01 -12.06 -22.01
CA GLY A 93 -48.15 -11.86 -21.10
C GLY A 93 -48.83 -10.49 -21.17
N THR A 94 -48.14 -9.46 -21.65
CA THR A 94 -48.62 -8.05 -21.60
C THR A 94 -49.27 -7.57 -22.90
N GLU A 95 -49.00 -8.18 -24.06
CA GLU A 95 -49.63 -7.84 -25.34
C GLU A 95 -50.99 -8.56 -25.59
N GLY A 96 -51.78 -8.80 -24.55
CA GLY A 96 -53.19 -9.22 -24.68
C GLY A 96 -53.45 -10.70 -25.00
N SER A 97 -52.47 -11.60 -24.83
CA SER A 97 -52.60 -13.03 -25.15
C SER A 97 -53.49 -13.83 -24.16
N GLY A 98 -53.65 -13.34 -22.92
CA GLY A 98 -54.41 -14.03 -21.85
C GLY A 98 -53.68 -15.18 -21.16
N TRP A 99 -52.40 -15.42 -21.48
CA TRP A 99 -51.57 -16.49 -20.92
C TRP A 99 -50.64 -15.98 -19.82
N LYS A 100 -50.61 -16.67 -18.68
CA LYS A 100 -49.69 -16.40 -17.56
C LYS A 100 -48.72 -17.56 -17.35
N LEU A 101 -47.52 -17.26 -16.87
CA LEU A 101 -46.53 -18.28 -16.55
C LEU A 101 -47.04 -19.16 -15.39
N HIS A 102 -47.16 -20.47 -15.65
CA HIS A 102 -47.61 -21.47 -14.68
C HIS A 102 -46.42 -22.20 -14.05
N SER A 103 -45.48 -22.69 -14.86
CA SER A 103 -44.28 -23.36 -14.37
C SER A 103 -43.11 -23.25 -15.35
N ILE A 104 -41.89 -23.30 -14.82
CA ILE A 104 -40.67 -23.56 -15.60
C ILE A 104 -40.29 -25.02 -15.43
N ASN A 105 -40.26 -25.79 -16.52
CA ASN A 105 -40.13 -27.25 -16.47
C ASN A 105 -38.67 -27.72 -16.48
N HIS A 106 -37.82 -27.07 -17.29
CA HIS A 106 -36.37 -27.32 -17.29
C HIS A 106 -35.61 -26.18 -17.96
N VAL A 107 -34.36 -26.00 -17.53
CA VAL A 107 -33.40 -25.06 -18.11
C VAL A 107 -32.38 -25.84 -18.92
N ASN A 108 -32.15 -25.45 -20.17
CA ASN A 108 -31.10 -26.01 -21.02
C ASN A 108 -30.02 -24.95 -21.28
N LEU A 109 -28.76 -25.35 -21.19
CA LEU A 109 -27.62 -24.54 -21.60
C LEU A 109 -27.06 -25.12 -22.90
N LYS A 110 -27.16 -24.32 -23.98
CA LYS A 110 -26.53 -24.65 -25.27
C LYS A 110 -25.18 -23.97 -25.34
N ILE A 111 -24.11 -24.76 -25.43
CA ILE A 111 -22.74 -24.26 -25.51
C ILE A 111 -22.13 -24.67 -26.85
N GLY A 112 -21.67 -23.67 -27.60
CA GLY A 112 -20.84 -23.83 -28.78
C GLY A 112 -19.41 -23.36 -28.50
N LYS A 113 -18.43 -23.99 -29.13
CA LYS A 113 -17.05 -23.47 -29.14
C LYS A 113 -17.06 -22.10 -29.84
N TYR A 114 -16.46 -21.10 -29.20
CA TYR A 114 -16.36 -19.75 -29.77
C TYR A 114 -14.90 -19.39 -29.94
N THR A 115 -14.52 -19.04 -31.16
CA THR A 115 -13.21 -18.50 -31.44
C THR A 115 -13.23 -16.99 -31.20
N ILE A 116 -12.38 -16.53 -30.28
CA ILE A 116 -12.18 -15.11 -29.96
C ILE A 116 -11.79 -14.36 -31.24
N PHE A 117 -12.43 -13.20 -31.44
CA PHE A 117 -12.34 -12.27 -32.57
C PHE A 117 -11.17 -12.50 -33.52
N SER A 118 -11.50 -13.00 -34.70
CA SER A 118 -10.56 -13.15 -35.79
C SER A 118 -10.69 -11.94 -36.72
N ALA A 119 -9.61 -11.17 -36.86
CA ALA A 119 -9.61 -10.03 -37.76
C ALA A 119 -9.57 -10.54 -39.21
N ARG A 120 -10.51 -10.07 -40.04
CA ARG A 120 -10.68 -10.54 -41.42
C ARG A 120 -11.21 -9.43 -42.33
N GLY A 121 -10.91 -9.54 -43.61
CA GLY A 121 -11.41 -8.58 -44.59
C GLY A 121 -10.82 -7.19 -44.39
N TRP A 122 -11.59 -6.15 -44.71
CA TRP A 122 -11.15 -4.76 -44.76
C TRP A 122 -12.17 -3.84 -44.07
N ILE A 123 -11.69 -2.89 -43.26
CA ILE A 123 -12.51 -1.86 -42.60
C ILE A 123 -12.04 -0.48 -43.05
N GLN A 124 -12.98 0.38 -43.45
CA GLN A 124 -12.67 1.78 -43.71
C GLN A 124 -12.29 2.51 -42.42
N HIS A 125 -11.08 3.05 -42.37
CA HIS A 125 -10.61 3.79 -41.20
C HIS A 125 -11.26 5.19 -41.11
N PRO A 126 -11.40 5.77 -39.90
CA PRO A 126 -11.78 7.18 -39.72
C PRO A 126 -10.87 8.15 -40.50
N LYS A 127 -11.43 9.29 -40.95
CA LYS A 127 -10.68 10.30 -41.73
C LYS A 127 -9.41 10.79 -41.00
N GLU A 128 -9.46 10.88 -39.68
CA GLU A 128 -8.38 11.34 -38.80
C GLU A 128 -7.13 10.45 -38.82
N LEU A 129 -7.31 9.14 -39.03
CA LEU A 129 -6.21 8.18 -39.08
C LEU A 129 -5.48 8.16 -40.43
N GLY A 130 -6.07 8.77 -41.46
CA GLY A 130 -5.77 8.45 -42.85
C GLY A 130 -4.33 8.65 -43.32
N LYS A 131 -3.54 9.53 -42.71
CA LYS A 131 -2.10 9.69 -43.04
C LYS A 131 -1.17 8.92 -42.10
N LYS A 132 -1.69 8.38 -41.00
CA LYS A 132 -0.91 7.82 -39.89
C LYS A 132 -0.81 6.29 -39.92
N ILE A 133 -1.66 5.63 -40.72
CA ILE A 133 -1.67 4.17 -40.90
C ILE A 133 -1.60 3.78 -42.37
N ILE A 134 -1.20 2.53 -42.63
CA ILE A 134 -1.36 1.86 -43.92
C ILE A 134 -2.43 0.79 -43.75
N ASN A 135 -3.51 0.90 -44.52
CA ASN A 135 -4.66 0.00 -44.45
C ASN A 135 -4.81 -0.72 -45.80
N ILE A 136 -4.56 -2.02 -45.82
CA ILE A 136 -4.45 -2.80 -47.05
C ILE A 136 -5.84 -3.30 -47.46
N HIS A 137 -6.23 -3.02 -48.71
CA HIS A 137 -7.57 -3.32 -49.24
C HIS A 137 -7.77 -4.80 -49.59
N THR A 138 -7.96 -5.64 -48.58
CA THR A 138 -8.26 -7.07 -48.70
C THR A 138 -9.74 -7.32 -49.03
N LYS A 139 -10.17 -7.04 -50.26
CA LYS A 139 -11.51 -7.44 -50.72
C LYS A 139 -11.64 -8.98 -50.70
N GLY A 140 -12.30 -9.51 -49.67
CA GLY A 140 -12.59 -10.95 -49.54
C GLY A 140 -11.41 -11.84 -49.11
N ASN A 141 -10.26 -11.26 -48.76
CA ASN A 141 -9.08 -12.02 -48.34
C ASN A 141 -8.94 -12.01 -46.81
N GLU A 142 -8.83 -13.18 -46.18
CA GLU A 142 -8.80 -13.31 -44.72
C GLU A 142 -7.44 -12.97 -44.07
N ASN A 143 -6.40 -12.72 -44.87
CA ASN A 143 -5.00 -12.59 -44.41
C ASN A 143 -4.58 -11.16 -43.99
N CYS A 144 -5.48 -10.36 -43.40
CA CYS A 144 -5.18 -8.95 -43.07
C CYS A 144 -4.00 -8.79 -42.09
N PHE A 145 -3.81 -9.76 -41.18
CA PHE A 145 -2.66 -9.81 -40.28
C PHE A 145 -1.34 -10.01 -41.04
N GLN A 146 -1.24 -11.06 -41.86
CA GLN A 146 -0.05 -11.37 -42.64
C GLN A 146 0.35 -10.18 -43.52
N LEU A 147 -0.61 -9.60 -44.24
CA LEU A 147 -0.35 -8.45 -45.11
C LEU A 147 0.11 -7.21 -44.32
N SER A 148 -0.50 -6.95 -43.17
CA SER A 148 -0.11 -5.82 -42.31
C SER A 148 1.27 -6.03 -41.69
N LEU A 149 1.61 -7.27 -41.31
CA LEU A 149 2.93 -7.63 -40.81
C LEU A 149 3.99 -7.48 -41.90
N MET A 150 3.74 -8.02 -43.10
CA MET A 150 4.64 -7.88 -44.25
C MET A 150 4.81 -6.41 -44.68
N CYS A 151 3.77 -5.60 -44.54
CA CYS A 151 3.87 -4.14 -44.72
C CYS A 151 4.74 -3.47 -43.64
N GLY A 152 4.65 -3.95 -42.39
CA GLY A 152 5.55 -3.52 -41.33
C GLY A 152 7.01 -3.78 -41.67
N LEU A 153 7.30 -5.02 -42.07
CA LEU A 153 8.66 -5.54 -42.24
C LEU A 153 9.31 -5.19 -43.59
N LYS A 154 8.58 -5.35 -44.70
CA LYS A 154 9.16 -5.42 -46.05
C LYS A 154 8.67 -4.34 -47.02
N ARG A 155 7.87 -3.35 -46.59
CA ARG A 155 7.36 -2.28 -47.49
C ARG A 155 8.45 -1.47 -48.20
N HIS A 156 9.65 -1.37 -47.62
CA HIS A 156 10.79 -0.68 -48.22
C HIS A 156 11.31 -1.39 -49.49
N LEU A 157 11.02 -2.68 -49.66
CA LEU A 157 11.30 -3.45 -50.88
C LEU A 157 10.22 -3.26 -51.95
N LEU A 158 9.07 -2.67 -51.58
CA LEU A 158 7.90 -2.48 -52.43
C LEU A 158 7.79 -1.05 -52.91
N ILE A 159 8.77 -0.62 -53.70
CA ILE A 159 8.81 0.71 -54.32
C ILE A 159 8.66 0.53 -55.84
N PRO A 160 7.65 1.14 -56.48
CA PRO A 160 7.51 1.09 -57.93
C PRO A 160 8.79 1.57 -58.64
N PRO A 161 9.24 0.93 -59.74
CA PRO A 161 10.50 1.28 -60.42
C PRO A 161 10.64 2.78 -60.74
N LYS A 162 9.54 3.42 -61.15
CA LYS A 162 9.48 4.86 -61.42
C LYS A 162 9.82 5.72 -60.19
N LEU A 163 9.31 5.37 -59.02
CA LEU A 163 9.63 6.07 -57.77
C LEU A 163 11.01 5.68 -57.24
N GLN A 164 11.46 4.44 -57.49
CA GLN A 164 12.79 3.98 -57.14
C GLN A 164 13.88 4.75 -57.90
N MET A 165 13.66 5.04 -59.19
CA MET A 165 14.54 5.91 -59.99
C MET A 165 14.60 7.34 -59.43
N ILE A 166 13.46 7.90 -59.02
CA ILE A 166 13.39 9.24 -58.41
C ILE A 166 14.12 9.28 -57.06
N MET A 167 13.99 8.23 -56.25
CA MET A 167 14.64 8.12 -54.94
C MET A 167 16.16 7.85 -55.02
N ARG A 168 16.66 7.36 -56.16
CA ARG A 168 18.10 7.16 -56.41
C ARG A 168 18.83 8.45 -56.78
N GLN A 169 18.10 9.53 -57.08
CA GLN A 169 18.70 10.84 -57.35
C GLN A 169 19.19 11.48 -56.04
N PRO A 170 20.47 11.88 -55.92
CA PRO A 170 21.02 12.47 -54.70
C PRO A 170 20.20 13.69 -54.24
N GLY A 171 19.81 13.72 -52.96
CA GLY A 171 19.10 14.86 -52.35
C GLY A 171 17.61 14.98 -52.69
N ARG A 172 17.04 14.12 -53.54
CA ARG A 172 15.64 14.18 -53.95
C ARG A 172 14.72 13.57 -52.89
N ILE A 173 13.75 14.34 -52.38
CA ILE A 173 12.71 13.88 -51.46
C ILE A 173 11.37 13.80 -52.20
N LEU A 174 10.63 12.70 -52.01
CA LEU A 174 9.31 12.54 -52.60
C LEU A 174 8.37 13.69 -52.21
N ASN A 175 7.73 14.29 -53.21
CA ASN A 175 6.71 15.32 -53.04
C ASN A 175 5.41 14.70 -52.49
N LYS A 176 4.41 15.55 -52.20
CA LYS A 176 3.14 15.12 -51.59
C LYS A 176 2.37 14.09 -52.45
N ASN A 177 2.37 14.26 -53.77
CA ASN A 177 1.67 13.39 -54.70
C ASN A 177 2.39 12.05 -54.88
N GLU A 178 3.72 12.08 -54.95
CA GLU A 178 4.56 10.88 -55.01
C GLU A 178 4.45 10.04 -53.72
N LYS A 179 4.44 10.69 -52.54
CA LYS A 179 4.18 10.02 -51.25
C LYS A 179 2.80 9.38 -51.20
N LEU A 180 1.79 10.05 -51.75
CA LEU A 180 0.43 9.52 -51.83
C LEU A 180 0.35 8.34 -52.81
N GLN A 181 1.04 8.41 -53.94
CA GLN A 181 1.15 7.33 -54.91
C GLN A 181 1.83 6.10 -54.31
N LEU A 182 2.92 6.30 -53.56
CA LEU A 182 3.63 5.23 -52.85
C LEU A 182 2.75 4.59 -51.76
N LYS A 183 2.03 5.40 -50.98
CA LYS A 183 1.08 4.90 -49.98
C LYS A 183 -0.02 4.05 -50.62
N ARG A 184 -0.66 4.56 -51.70
CA ARG A 184 -1.66 3.82 -52.46
C ARG A 184 -1.12 2.52 -53.04
N TYR A 185 0.17 2.46 -53.35
CA TYR A 185 0.81 1.22 -53.80
C TYR A 185 0.97 0.22 -52.64
N TRP A 186 1.38 0.68 -51.45
CA TRP A 186 1.44 -0.14 -50.24
C TRP A 186 0.08 -0.60 -49.70
N GLU A 187 -1.02 0.08 -50.04
CA GLU A 187 -2.38 -0.31 -49.64
C GLU A 187 -3.00 -1.37 -50.57
N LYS A 188 -2.32 -1.74 -51.68
CA LYS A 188 -2.77 -2.79 -52.60
C LYS A 188 -2.28 -4.17 -52.16
N PRO A 189 -3.15 -5.18 -52.00
CA PRO A 189 -2.73 -6.55 -51.66
C PRO A 189 -1.75 -7.15 -52.68
N LYS A 190 -1.98 -6.91 -53.98
CA LYS A 190 -1.13 -7.42 -55.08
C LYS A 190 0.35 -7.09 -54.91
N SER A 191 0.66 -5.98 -54.25
CA SER A 191 2.04 -5.56 -53.99
C SER A 191 2.82 -6.54 -53.11
N TYR A 192 2.14 -7.38 -52.32
CA TYR A 192 2.76 -8.31 -51.37
C TYR A 192 2.79 -9.77 -51.85
N GLU A 193 2.10 -10.11 -52.94
CA GLU A 193 1.96 -11.49 -53.44
C GLU A 193 3.31 -12.16 -53.69
N ALA A 194 4.24 -11.48 -54.37
CA ALA A 194 5.57 -12.01 -54.64
C ALA A 194 6.41 -12.23 -53.36
N ILE A 195 6.23 -11.39 -52.34
CA ILE A 195 6.94 -11.54 -51.06
C ILE A 195 6.36 -12.70 -50.26
N LEU A 196 5.03 -12.83 -50.22
CA LEU A 196 4.36 -13.95 -49.56
C LEU A 196 4.72 -15.28 -50.22
N ALA A 197 4.69 -15.36 -51.55
CA ALA A 197 5.09 -16.56 -52.29
C ALA A 197 6.58 -16.93 -52.08
N LYS A 198 7.45 -15.91 -51.91
CA LYS A 198 8.85 -16.15 -51.53
C LYS A 198 8.95 -16.70 -50.11
N ASN A 199 8.23 -16.10 -49.15
CA ASN A 199 8.22 -16.54 -47.76
C ASN A 199 7.69 -17.98 -47.59
N GLU A 200 6.69 -18.38 -48.40
CA GLU A 200 6.19 -19.76 -48.42
C GLU A 200 7.24 -20.78 -48.86
N LYS A 201 8.19 -20.39 -49.72
CA LYS A 201 9.30 -21.25 -50.15
C LYS A 201 10.48 -21.23 -49.19
N THR A 202 10.78 -20.09 -48.58
CA THR A 202 11.97 -19.93 -47.71
C THR A 202 11.70 -20.26 -46.25
N GLY A 203 10.45 -20.19 -45.80
CA GLY A 203 10.09 -20.36 -44.39
C GLY A 203 10.65 -19.26 -43.47
N GLU A 204 11.03 -18.10 -44.01
CA GLU A 204 11.70 -17.00 -43.26
C GLU A 204 10.84 -16.49 -42.10
N ILE A 205 9.52 -16.43 -42.28
CA ILE A 205 8.53 -16.15 -41.24
C ILE A 205 7.54 -17.30 -41.21
N ASN A 206 7.44 -17.95 -40.06
CA ASN A 206 6.51 -19.04 -39.85
C ASN A 206 5.11 -18.51 -39.54
N PHE A 207 4.18 -18.71 -40.48
CA PHE A 207 2.76 -18.41 -40.31
C PHE A 207 1.91 -19.68 -40.06
N THR A 208 2.52 -20.80 -39.63
CA THR A 208 1.76 -22.00 -39.27
C THR A 208 0.71 -21.67 -38.20
N GLY A 209 -0.53 -22.11 -38.40
CA GLY A 209 -1.66 -21.77 -37.53
C GLY A 209 -2.28 -20.38 -37.76
N MET A 210 -1.76 -19.55 -38.68
CA MET A 210 -2.23 -18.18 -38.96
C MET A 210 -2.69 -17.94 -40.39
N LYS A 211 -3.23 -18.98 -41.03
CA LYS A 211 -3.86 -18.88 -42.34
C LYS A 211 -5.31 -18.43 -42.16
N GLY A 212 -5.67 -17.31 -42.77
CA GLY A 212 -7.00 -16.71 -42.65
C GLY A 212 -7.16 -15.79 -41.43
N ALA A 213 -8.36 -15.77 -40.87
CA ALA A 213 -8.74 -14.81 -39.84
C ALA A 213 -7.92 -15.02 -38.54
N THR A 214 -7.11 -14.01 -38.17
CA THR A 214 -6.12 -14.14 -37.08
C THR A 214 -6.66 -13.57 -35.76
N ALA A 215 -6.57 -14.35 -34.68
CA ALA A 215 -7.01 -13.97 -33.34
C ALA A 215 -5.86 -13.46 -32.46
N LEU A 216 -6.17 -12.59 -31.49
CA LEU A 216 -5.18 -12.00 -30.57
C LEU A 216 -4.47 -13.04 -29.68
N SER A 217 -5.14 -14.15 -29.34
CA SER A 217 -4.56 -15.24 -28.55
C SER A 217 -3.46 -16.00 -29.28
N GLN A 218 -3.40 -15.88 -30.61
CA GLN A 218 -2.38 -16.56 -31.42
C GLN A 218 -1.04 -15.81 -31.41
N MET A 219 -1.01 -14.55 -30.94
CA MET A 219 0.18 -13.70 -31.01
C MET A 219 1.34 -14.21 -30.15
N ASP A 220 1.07 -14.83 -29.01
CA ASP A 220 2.12 -15.45 -28.19
C ASP A 220 2.73 -16.67 -28.88
N ALA A 221 1.89 -17.49 -29.53
CA ALA A 221 2.36 -18.61 -30.34
C ALA A 221 3.16 -18.13 -31.56
N PHE A 222 2.72 -17.06 -32.23
CA PHE A 222 3.48 -16.42 -33.33
C PHE A 222 4.90 -16.07 -32.90
N GLU A 223 5.01 -15.36 -31.78
CA GLU A 223 6.29 -14.88 -31.26
C GLU A 223 7.16 -16.04 -30.73
N ALA A 224 6.56 -17.13 -30.24
CA ALA A 224 7.30 -18.33 -29.87
C ALA A 224 7.89 -19.04 -31.10
N GLU A 225 7.12 -19.14 -32.19
CA GLU A 225 7.54 -19.77 -33.45
C GLU A 225 8.48 -18.87 -34.28
N ASN A 226 8.52 -17.56 -34.01
CA ASN A 226 9.33 -16.57 -34.72
C ASN A 226 10.22 -15.75 -33.77
N PRO A 227 11.35 -16.30 -33.29
CA PRO A 227 12.14 -15.71 -32.19
C PRO A 227 12.80 -14.36 -32.50
N LEU A 228 12.90 -13.96 -33.78
CA LEU A 228 13.42 -12.65 -34.20
C LEU A 228 12.34 -11.57 -34.36
N HIS A 229 11.06 -11.96 -34.34
CA HIS A 229 9.92 -11.07 -34.65
C HIS A 229 9.12 -10.75 -33.39
N SER A 230 8.61 -9.52 -33.28
CA SER A 230 7.72 -9.13 -32.17
C SER A 230 6.64 -8.16 -32.66
N VAL A 231 5.46 -8.20 -32.04
CA VAL A 231 4.29 -7.43 -32.50
C VAL A 231 3.60 -6.75 -31.33
N THR A 232 3.47 -5.43 -31.41
CA THR A 232 2.63 -4.63 -30.50
C THR A 232 1.31 -4.30 -31.19
N ILE A 233 0.18 -4.47 -30.49
CA ILE A 233 -1.16 -4.22 -31.03
C ILE A 233 -1.82 -3.07 -30.28
N PHE A 234 -2.30 -2.08 -31.02
CA PHE A 234 -2.99 -0.90 -30.52
C PHE A 234 -4.46 -0.89 -30.95
N GLY A 235 -5.29 -0.18 -30.19
CA GLY A 235 -6.66 0.19 -30.53
C GLY A 235 -6.84 1.70 -30.61
N TYR A 236 -7.93 2.17 -31.22
CA TYR A 236 -8.23 3.59 -31.35
C TYR A 236 -9.69 3.92 -30.99
N GLU A 237 -9.86 4.76 -29.97
CA GLU A 237 -11.13 5.37 -29.55
C GLU A 237 -10.85 6.83 -29.16
N GLU A 238 -10.95 7.76 -30.12
CA GLU A 238 -10.52 9.18 -30.02
C GLU A 238 -9.01 9.39 -29.76
N LYS A 239 -8.34 8.44 -29.11
CA LYS A 239 -6.90 8.35 -28.83
C LYS A 239 -6.42 6.91 -29.00
N LEU A 240 -5.12 6.77 -29.24
CA LEU A 240 -4.45 5.47 -29.33
C LEU A 240 -4.30 4.86 -27.93
N PHE A 241 -4.64 3.59 -27.77
CA PHE A 241 -4.39 2.81 -26.56
C PHE A 241 -3.77 1.46 -26.91
N VAL A 242 -3.03 0.87 -25.96
CA VAL A 242 -2.38 -0.43 -26.16
C VAL A 242 -3.38 -1.53 -25.87
N ILE A 243 -3.58 -2.46 -26.82
CA ILE A 243 -4.38 -3.68 -26.62
C ILE A 243 -3.47 -4.80 -26.12
N ARG A 244 -2.31 -4.98 -26.76
CA ARG A 244 -1.30 -5.98 -26.40
C ARG A 244 0.10 -5.38 -26.60
N PRO A 245 0.86 -5.12 -25.53
CA PRO A 245 2.29 -4.80 -25.67
C PRO A 245 3.07 -6.08 -26.05
N ALA A 246 4.09 -5.95 -26.90
CA ALA A 246 5.02 -7.05 -27.11
C ALA A 246 5.76 -7.37 -25.79
N PRO A 247 5.85 -8.64 -25.36
CA PRO A 247 6.56 -9.04 -24.14
C PRO A 247 8.04 -8.65 -24.18
N LYS A 248 8.64 -8.71 -25.37
CA LYS A 248 10.01 -8.30 -25.65
C LYS A 248 10.09 -7.72 -27.05
N ILE A 249 10.62 -6.50 -27.18
CA ILE A 249 10.94 -5.89 -28.48
C ILE A 249 12.16 -6.62 -29.05
N ARG A 250 11.99 -7.20 -30.24
CA ARG A 250 13.00 -7.95 -31.00
C ARG A 250 13.42 -7.16 -32.25
N GLU A 251 14.46 -7.64 -32.93
CA GLU A 251 15.05 -6.97 -34.10
C GLU A 251 14.00 -6.61 -35.16
N ASN A 252 13.08 -7.54 -35.46
CA ASN A 252 12.00 -7.32 -36.42
C ASN A 252 10.70 -6.99 -35.69
N HIS A 253 10.61 -5.78 -35.13
CA HIS A 253 9.42 -5.27 -34.44
C HIS A 253 8.39 -4.63 -35.38
N VAL A 254 7.10 -4.87 -35.14
CA VAL A 254 6.00 -4.24 -35.90
C VAL A 254 4.89 -3.75 -34.97
N ASP A 255 4.50 -2.49 -35.16
CA ASP A 255 3.31 -1.90 -34.55
C ASP A 255 2.10 -2.07 -35.47
N LEU A 256 1.05 -2.73 -34.96
CA LEU A 256 -0.23 -2.92 -35.64
C LEU A 256 -1.35 -2.18 -34.93
N LEU A 257 -2.32 -1.68 -35.70
CA LEU A 257 -3.57 -1.11 -35.23
C LEU A 257 -4.71 -2.09 -35.52
N LEU A 258 -5.52 -2.42 -34.52
CA LEU A 258 -6.75 -3.18 -34.68
C LEU A 258 -7.93 -2.22 -34.79
N LEU A 259 -8.49 -2.10 -36.00
CA LEU A 259 -9.73 -1.37 -36.25
C LEU A 259 -10.94 -2.25 -35.92
N ARG A 260 -12.01 -1.61 -35.45
CA ARG A 260 -13.32 -2.25 -35.24
C ARG A 260 -14.43 -1.46 -35.93
N LEU A 261 -15.40 -2.14 -36.54
CA LEU A 261 -16.57 -1.55 -37.19
C LEU A 261 -17.83 -2.30 -36.79
N ALA A 262 -18.86 -1.59 -36.31
CA ALA A 262 -20.14 -2.21 -35.97
C ALA A 262 -20.82 -2.79 -37.23
N LYS A 263 -21.40 -3.98 -37.13
CA LYS A 263 -22.11 -4.61 -38.26
C LYS A 263 -23.41 -3.86 -38.62
N PRO A 264 -23.80 -3.80 -39.91
CA PRO A 264 -25.06 -3.17 -40.31
C PRO A 264 -26.25 -3.91 -39.69
N GLY A 265 -27.21 -3.17 -39.11
CA GLY A 265 -28.40 -3.73 -38.46
C GLY A 265 -28.30 -3.94 -36.95
N SER A 266 -27.15 -3.66 -36.33
CA SER A 266 -27.00 -3.63 -34.87
C SER A 266 -27.68 -2.39 -34.28
N VAL A 267 -29.01 -2.40 -34.16
CA VAL A 267 -29.76 -1.44 -33.33
C VAL A 267 -29.90 -2.05 -31.95
N CYS A 268 -29.12 -1.55 -30.99
CA CYS A 268 -29.16 -2.05 -29.61
C CYS A 268 -29.26 -0.89 -28.62
N LEU A 269 -30.06 -1.08 -27.56
CA LEU A 269 -30.31 -0.11 -26.49
C LEU A 269 -29.10 0.07 -25.53
N LYS A 270 -28.07 -0.79 -25.60
CA LYS A 270 -26.85 -0.75 -24.79
C LYS A 270 -25.59 -0.97 -25.66
N LYS A 271 -24.46 -0.37 -25.26
CA LYS A 271 -23.18 -0.33 -25.99
C LYS A 271 -22.48 -1.70 -26.12
N GLU A 272 -22.91 -2.68 -25.33
CA GLU A 272 -22.24 -3.96 -25.08
C GLU A 272 -22.73 -5.09 -26.02
N ASP A 273 -23.84 -4.86 -26.73
CA ASP A 273 -24.53 -5.82 -27.60
C ASP A 273 -24.20 -5.63 -29.09
N VAL A 274 -23.31 -4.69 -29.40
CA VAL A 274 -22.91 -4.38 -30.78
C VAL A 274 -21.91 -5.43 -31.27
N GLU A 275 -22.26 -6.14 -32.35
CA GLU A 275 -21.29 -6.98 -33.05
C GLU A 275 -20.33 -6.12 -33.87
N TYR A 276 -19.02 -6.34 -33.71
CA TYR A 276 -17.98 -5.66 -34.48
C TYR A 276 -17.27 -6.63 -35.43
N ASP A 277 -16.97 -6.14 -36.63
CA ASP A 277 -15.93 -6.68 -37.49
C ASP A 277 -14.58 -6.06 -37.10
N TYR A 278 -13.49 -6.82 -37.27
CA TYR A 278 -12.13 -6.42 -36.89
C TYR A 278 -11.15 -6.52 -38.06
N HIS A 279 -10.19 -5.58 -38.14
CA HIS A 279 -9.20 -5.53 -39.21
C HIS A 279 -7.86 -4.98 -38.72
N PHE A 280 -6.76 -5.63 -39.09
CA PHE A 280 -5.41 -5.14 -38.80
C PHE A 280 -4.94 -4.11 -39.83
N CYS A 281 -4.29 -3.06 -39.35
CA CYS A 281 -3.57 -2.07 -40.15
C CYS A 281 -2.15 -1.90 -39.62
N THR A 282 -1.22 -1.50 -40.48
CA THR A 282 0.17 -1.22 -40.05
C THR A 282 0.28 0.22 -39.55
N ILE A 283 0.94 0.42 -38.41
CA ILE A 283 1.43 1.72 -37.96
C ILE A 283 2.88 1.87 -38.46
N PRO A 284 3.14 2.66 -39.53
CA PRO A 284 4.48 2.76 -40.10
C PRO A 284 5.48 3.51 -39.21
N SER A 285 5.01 4.31 -38.24
CA SER A 285 5.84 4.98 -37.24
C SER A 285 4.98 5.48 -36.09
N LEU A 286 5.19 4.93 -34.89
CA LEU A 286 4.48 5.32 -33.66
C LEU A 286 4.72 6.80 -33.32
N SER A 287 5.96 7.29 -33.48
CA SER A 287 6.31 8.70 -33.26
C SER A 287 5.54 9.67 -34.17
N LYS A 288 5.35 9.32 -35.45
CA LYS A 288 4.53 10.11 -36.39
C LYS A 288 3.03 9.98 -36.10
N PHE A 289 2.59 8.87 -35.50
CA PHE A 289 1.20 8.66 -35.12
C PHE A 289 0.80 9.60 -33.96
N VAL A 290 1.66 9.73 -32.95
CA VAL A 290 1.40 10.49 -31.72
C VAL A 290 1.79 11.98 -31.83
N GLY A 291 2.79 12.33 -32.64
CA GLY A 291 3.29 13.71 -32.75
C GLY A 291 2.30 14.72 -33.35
N LYS A 292 2.31 15.96 -32.82
CA LYS A 292 1.72 17.15 -33.49
C LYS A 292 2.73 17.74 -34.48
N SER A 293 2.26 18.26 -35.61
CA SER A 293 3.10 18.97 -36.59
C SER A 293 3.66 20.26 -35.97
N GLY A 294 4.92 20.24 -35.55
CA GLY A 294 5.67 21.38 -35.02
C GLY A 294 7.18 21.13 -35.04
N TYR A 295 7.98 22.20 -34.87
CA TYR A 295 9.43 22.26 -35.12
C TYR A 295 10.33 21.35 -34.25
N ARG A 296 9.80 20.67 -33.22
CA ARG A 296 10.58 19.72 -32.39
C ARG A 296 10.03 18.29 -32.57
N ARG A 297 10.84 17.41 -33.18
CA ARG A 297 10.50 15.98 -33.35
C ARG A 297 10.34 15.34 -31.97
N SER A 298 9.15 14.81 -31.70
CA SER A 298 8.87 14.03 -30.49
C SER A 298 8.98 12.54 -30.83
N GLU A 299 9.75 11.79 -30.04
CA GLU A 299 9.95 10.36 -30.24
C GLU A 299 9.23 9.57 -29.14
N VAL A 300 8.70 8.39 -29.49
CA VAL A 300 7.95 7.54 -28.56
C VAL A 300 8.78 6.30 -28.23
N CYS A 301 8.93 5.97 -26.95
CA CYS A 301 9.62 4.75 -26.52
C CYS A 301 8.75 3.52 -26.74
N GLU A 302 9.30 2.46 -27.33
CA GLU A 302 8.56 1.22 -27.65
C GLU A 302 8.26 0.35 -26.42
N TYR A 303 9.00 0.51 -25.32
CA TYR A 303 8.76 -0.20 -24.05
C TYR A 303 7.76 0.53 -23.16
N CYS A 304 7.88 1.86 -23.10
CA CYS A 304 7.19 2.69 -22.11
C CYS A 304 6.11 3.58 -22.74
N PHE A 305 6.00 3.63 -24.07
CA PHE A 305 5.06 4.48 -24.81
C PHE A 305 5.12 5.98 -24.41
N GLY A 306 6.20 6.39 -23.72
CA GLY A 306 6.45 7.74 -23.26
C GLY A 306 6.98 8.61 -24.40
N ILE A 307 6.63 9.91 -24.36
CA ILE A 307 7.00 10.88 -25.39
C ILE A 307 8.23 11.66 -24.92
N TYR A 308 9.32 11.61 -25.69
CA TYR A 308 10.60 12.24 -25.39
C TYR A 308 10.92 13.33 -26.42
N LYS A 309 11.52 14.43 -25.95
CA LYS A 309 11.94 15.58 -26.77
C LYS A 309 13.46 15.66 -26.99
N THR A 310 14.21 14.73 -26.39
CA THR A 310 15.68 14.60 -26.39
C THR A 310 16.07 13.16 -26.74
N SER A 311 17.36 12.88 -27.02
CA SER A 311 17.88 11.57 -27.46
C SER A 311 17.24 10.39 -26.70
N ILE A 312 16.43 9.61 -27.42
CA ILE A 312 15.67 8.46 -26.89
C ILE A 312 16.57 7.24 -26.61
N GLU A 313 17.73 7.15 -27.26
CA GLU A 313 18.62 5.99 -27.24
C GLU A 313 19.07 5.64 -25.82
N LYS A 314 19.47 6.65 -25.03
CA LYS A 314 19.86 6.48 -23.62
C LYS A 314 18.70 6.03 -22.74
N HIS A 315 17.48 6.48 -23.03
CA HIS A 315 16.28 6.05 -22.31
C HIS A 315 15.88 4.62 -22.70
N ALA A 316 15.84 4.32 -24.00
CA ALA A 316 15.43 3.01 -24.52
C ALA A 316 16.32 1.88 -23.99
N GLN A 317 17.64 2.08 -23.93
CA GLN A 317 18.58 1.10 -23.35
C GLN A 317 18.27 0.81 -21.87
N LYS A 318 18.06 1.84 -21.05
CA LYS A 318 17.70 1.68 -19.63
C LYS A 318 16.30 1.11 -19.44
N CYS A 319 15.35 1.54 -20.27
CA CYS A 319 13.97 1.10 -20.22
C CYS A 319 13.81 -0.36 -20.63
N ALA A 320 14.60 -0.82 -21.61
CA ALA A 320 14.66 -2.23 -22.03
C ALA A 320 15.12 -3.15 -20.89
N ILE A 321 16.08 -2.69 -20.07
CA ILE A 321 16.57 -3.43 -18.89
C ILE A 321 15.50 -3.46 -17.80
N ALA A 322 14.90 -2.30 -17.47
CA ALA A 322 13.86 -2.21 -16.44
C ALA A 322 12.59 -3.03 -16.76
N HIS A 323 12.23 -3.14 -18.04
CA HIS A 323 11.09 -3.95 -18.47
C HIS A 323 11.37 -5.47 -18.49
N ARG A 324 12.63 -5.93 -18.48
CA ARG A 324 12.96 -7.36 -18.26
C ARG A 324 12.65 -7.81 -16.82
N ASP A 325 12.70 -6.87 -15.86
CA ASP A 325 12.58 -7.14 -14.42
C ASP A 325 11.23 -6.66 -13.82
N GLN A 326 10.13 -6.78 -14.58
CA GLN A 326 8.73 -6.53 -14.18
C GLN A 326 8.38 -5.17 -13.53
N ASN A 327 9.26 -4.16 -13.51
CA ASN A 327 8.93 -2.84 -12.97
C ASN A 327 8.81 -1.77 -14.07
N GLN A 328 7.56 -1.37 -14.34
CA GLN A 328 7.20 -0.27 -15.25
C GLN A 328 7.91 1.03 -14.82
N SER A 329 8.89 1.50 -15.61
CA SER A 329 9.57 2.75 -15.28
C SER A 329 8.61 3.96 -15.41
N LYS A 330 8.36 4.64 -14.28
CA LYS A 330 7.61 5.90 -14.18
C LYS A 330 8.52 7.07 -14.60
N GLN A 331 7.96 8.08 -15.26
CA GLN A 331 8.71 9.29 -15.64
C GLN A 331 9.08 10.10 -14.37
N MET A 332 10.35 10.44 -14.16
CA MET A 332 10.76 11.34 -13.07
C MET A 332 10.28 12.77 -13.33
N LYS A 333 9.65 13.39 -12.33
CA LYS A 333 9.30 14.81 -12.30
C LYS A 333 9.90 15.45 -11.07
N PHE A 334 10.21 16.73 -11.19
CA PHE A 334 10.71 17.54 -10.09
C PHE A 334 9.69 18.64 -9.77
N PRO A 335 9.65 19.12 -8.51
CA PRO A 335 8.92 20.33 -8.17
C PRO A 335 9.34 21.50 -9.06
N GLU A 336 8.39 22.39 -9.36
CA GLU A 336 8.65 23.61 -10.12
C GLU A 336 9.56 24.55 -9.31
N ASP A 337 9.23 24.71 -8.02
CA ASP A 337 10.04 25.45 -7.05
C ASP A 337 11.46 24.88 -6.93
N ASP A 338 12.46 25.72 -6.67
CA ASP A 338 13.84 25.30 -6.35
C ASP A 338 14.03 24.94 -4.88
N VAL A 339 13.20 25.53 -4.00
CA VAL A 339 13.30 25.40 -2.55
C VAL A 339 11.95 24.97 -1.97
N TYR A 340 11.97 24.00 -1.07
CA TYR A 340 10.87 23.66 -0.19
C TYR A 340 10.83 24.61 1.00
N GLU A 341 9.66 25.19 1.21
CA GLU A 341 9.27 25.93 2.40
C GLU A 341 7.84 25.54 2.77
N PHE A 342 7.47 25.71 4.04
CA PHE A 342 6.09 25.48 4.46
C PHE A 342 5.15 26.52 3.86
N LYS A 343 4.30 26.11 2.90
CA LYS A 343 3.34 26.99 2.21
C LYS A 343 1.87 26.76 2.60
N ASN A 344 1.53 25.67 3.30
CA ASN A 344 0.13 25.28 3.54
C ASN A 344 -0.51 25.97 4.76
N LEU A 345 -0.62 27.30 4.72
CA LEU A 345 -1.13 28.11 5.83
C LEU A 345 -2.60 27.85 6.18
N ARG A 346 -3.37 27.18 5.31
CA ARG A 346 -4.75 26.73 5.60
C ARG A 346 -4.85 25.86 6.85
N MET A 347 -3.75 25.19 7.21
CA MET A 347 -3.69 24.35 8.41
C MET A 347 -3.80 25.13 9.72
N ILE A 348 -3.56 26.45 9.71
CA ILE A 348 -3.75 27.31 10.89
C ILE A 348 -5.23 27.38 11.29
N GLU A 349 -6.13 27.28 10.31
CA GLU A 349 -7.57 27.21 10.54
C GLU A 349 -7.98 25.75 10.80
N ASP A 350 -8.80 25.50 11.81
CA ASP A 350 -9.38 24.16 11.98
C ASP A 350 -10.48 23.92 10.92
N LEU A 351 -10.73 22.66 10.56
CA LEU A 351 -11.84 22.36 9.66
C LEU A 351 -13.17 22.57 10.41
N PRO A 352 -14.07 23.44 9.92
CA PRO A 352 -15.26 23.82 10.67
C PRO A 352 -16.20 22.63 10.89
N ILE A 353 -16.39 21.77 9.89
CA ILE A 353 -17.33 20.65 9.98
C ILE A 353 -16.59 19.32 9.83
N LYS A 354 -16.83 18.42 10.79
CA LYS A 354 -16.20 17.09 10.84
C LYS A 354 -17.32 16.07 11.00
N ILE A 355 -17.36 15.08 10.11
CA ILE A 355 -18.38 14.02 10.13
C ILE A 355 -17.67 12.72 10.49
N PHE A 356 -18.02 12.14 11.63
CA PHE A 356 -17.53 10.84 12.04
C PHE A 356 -18.55 9.76 11.68
N PHE A 357 -18.10 8.62 11.18
CA PHE A 357 -19.03 7.55 10.78
C PHE A 357 -18.43 6.16 10.93
N LYS A 358 -19.31 5.16 10.96
CA LYS A 358 -18.97 3.75 10.85
C LYS A 358 -20.09 2.96 10.19
N PHE A 359 -19.72 2.01 9.33
CA PHE A 359 -20.66 1.04 8.78
C PHE A 359 -20.79 -0.17 9.70
N LEU A 360 -21.99 -0.70 9.79
CA LEU A 360 -22.27 -1.99 10.37
C LEU A 360 -22.32 -3.03 9.25
N TRP A 361 -21.39 -3.96 9.27
CA TRP A 361 -21.33 -5.06 8.32
C TRP A 361 -21.69 -6.40 8.94
N TYR A 362 -22.00 -7.37 8.09
CA TYR A 362 -22.29 -8.74 8.46
C TYR A 362 -21.82 -9.71 7.38
N ASN A 363 -21.70 -10.97 7.76
CA ASN A 363 -21.35 -12.06 6.86
C ASN A 363 -22.64 -12.70 6.33
N GLU A 364 -22.74 -12.91 5.02
CA GLU A 364 -23.91 -13.55 4.42
C GLU A 364 -24.06 -15.02 4.81
N ASN A 365 -22.94 -15.70 5.09
CA ASN A 365 -22.91 -17.12 5.43
C ASN A 365 -22.53 -17.31 6.91
N ASP A 366 -23.39 -17.94 7.71
CA ASP A 366 -23.18 -18.19 9.15
C ASP A 366 -22.02 -19.17 9.45
N ARG A 367 -21.58 -19.92 8.44
CA ARG A 367 -20.45 -20.85 8.55
C ARG A 367 -19.40 -20.61 7.47
N PRO A 368 -18.14 -20.39 7.85
CA PRO A 368 -17.05 -20.58 6.90
C PRO A 368 -17.06 -22.04 6.44
N SER A 369 -17.30 -22.30 5.15
CA SER A 369 -17.15 -23.64 4.60
C SER A 369 -15.68 -24.03 4.71
N ILE A 370 -15.36 -24.99 5.58
CA ILE A 370 -14.02 -25.57 5.67
C ILE A 370 -13.81 -26.31 4.34
N PRO A 371 -12.87 -25.88 3.48
CA PRO A 371 -12.59 -26.63 2.26
C PRO A 371 -11.99 -27.96 2.68
N THR A 372 -12.61 -29.07 2.27
CA THR A 372 -11.94 -30.37 2.26
C THR A 372 -10.69 -30.25 1.39
N CYS A 373 -9.54 -30.55 2.00
CA CYS A 373 -8.21 -30.43 1.42
C CYS A 373 -8.15 -31.05 0.02
N ASN A 374 -8.11 -30.21 -1.01
CA ASN A 374 -7.58 -30.59 -2.31
C ASN A 374 -6.09 -30.21 -2.30
N GLN A 375 -5.23 -31.18 -2.54
CA GLN A 375 -3.75 -31.11 -2.50
C GLN A 375 -3.12 -30.19 -3.58
N ASN A 376 -3.84 -29.20 -4.08
CA ASN A 376 -3.34 -28.20 -5.01
C ASN A 376 -3.30 -26.80 -4.37
N LEU A 377 -2.14 -26.48 -3.78
CA LEU A 377 -1.48 -25.17 -3.68
C LEU A 377 -2.37 -23.91 -3.76
N LYS A 378 -3.25 -23.70 -2.77
CA LYS A 378 -3.82 -22.38 -2.51
C LYS A 378 -3.81 -22.07 -1.00
N PHE A 379 -2.78 -21.34 -0.55
CA PHE A 379 -2.63 -20.82 0.82
C PHE A 379 -3.66 -19.74 1.19
N THR A 380 -4.57 -19.39 0.28
CA THR A 380 -5.64 -18.41 0.53
C THR A 380 -6.92 -18.86 -0.13
N THR A 381 -7.93 -19.20 0.68
CA THR A 381 -9.25 -19.62 0.19
C THR A 381 -10.30 -18.58 0.58
N PRO A 382 -11.12 -18.09 -0.37
CA PRO A 382 -12.27 -17.25 -0.03
C PRO A 382 -13.33 -18.08 0.66
N VAL A 383 -13.90 -17.52 1.72
CA VAL A 383 -14.76 -18.22 2.67
C VAL A 383 -16.18 -17.66 2.63
N SER A 384 -16.32 -16.33 2.60
CA SER A 384 -17.62 -15.67 2.56
C SER A 384 -17.54 -14.20 2.13
N ASN A 385 -18.68 -13.64 1.72
CA ASN A 385 -18.85 -12.23 1.35
C ASN A 385 -19.34 -11.39 2.54
N ILE A 386 -18.94 -10.11 2.56
CA ILE A 386 -19.34 -9.14 3.59
C ILE A 386 -20.28 -8.11 2.97
N LYS A 387 -21.42 -7.84 3.63
CA LYS A 387 -22.40 -6.81 3.26
C LYS A 387 -22.57 -5.75 4.35
N ILE A 388 -23.05 -4.57 3.96
CA ILE A 388 -23.40 -3.48 4.89
C ILE A 388 -24.90 -3.54 5.20
N LYS A 389 -25.24 -3.52 6.50
CA LYS A 389 -26.62 -3.45 6.98
C LYS A 389 -27.06 -2.05 7.36
N ALA A 390 -26.20 -1.30 8.04
CA ALA A 390 -26.54 0.00 8.59
C ALA A 390 -25.31 0.91 8.63
N TYR A 391 -25.52 2.19 8.92
CA TYR A 391 -24.45 3.10 9.31
C TYR A 391 -24.89 4.02 10.45
N PHE A 392 -23.92 4.48 11.21
CA PHE A 392 -24.08 5.61 12.11
C PHE A 392 -23.13 6.72 11.69
N LEU A 393 -23.59 7.96 11.73
CA LEU A 393 -22.75 9.15 11.63
C LEU A 393 -23.11 10.17 12.70
N CYS A 394 -22.12 10.96 13.11
CA CYS A 394 -22.32 12.18 13.87
C CYS A 394 -21.61 13.35 13.20
N VAL A 395 -22.17 14.54 13.38
CA VAL A 395 -21.64 15.80 12.84
C VAL A 395 -21.16 16.67 13.99
N ILE A 396 -19.92 17.14 13.86
CA ILE A 396 -19.30 18.08 14.77
C ILE A 396 -19.19 19.43 14.07
N ASN A 397 -19.67 20.48 14.74
CA ASN A 397 -19.72 21.85 14.23
C ASN A 397 -18.39 22.61 14.46
N GLN A 398 -18.39 23.89 14.05
CA GLN A 398 -17.22 24.78 14.10
C GLN A 398 -16.69 25.05 15.51
N PHE A 399 -17.50 24.80 16.54
CA PHE A 399 -17.11 24.93 17.95
C PHE A 399 -16.62 23.61 18.56
N ASN A 400 -16.41 22.58 17.73
CA ASN A 400 -16.07 21.22 18.16
C ASN A 400 -17.12 20.59 19.08
N GLN A 401 -18.39 20.90 18.85
CA GLN A 401 -19.53 20.35 19.59
C GLN A 401 -20.37 19.45 18.68
N LEU A 402 -21.04 18.46 19.29
CA LEU A 402 -21.96 17.58 18.61
C LEU A 402 -23.20 18.37 18.15
N ASP A 403 -23.48 18.34 16.85
CA ASP A 403 -24.55 19.10 16.22
C ASP A 403 -25.71 18.22 15.76
N ASP A 404 -25.38 17.09 15.11
CA ASP A 404 -26.37 16.16 14.55
C ASP A 404 -25.88 14.70 14.63
N MET A 405 -26.80 13.76 14.67
CA MET A 405 -26.55 12.31 14.67
C MET A 405 -27.59 11.60 13.81
N LEU A 406 -27.16 10.60 13.05
CA LEU A 406 -28.05 9.78 12.25
C LEU A 406 -27.62 8.31 12.30
N ILE A 407 -28.59 7.45 12.58
CA ILE A 407 -28.51 6.02 12.29
C ILE A 407 -29.44 5.70 11.13
N TYR A 408 -28.97 4.86 10.21
CA TYR A 408 -29.77 4.41 9.07
C TYR A 408 -29.56 2.92 8.80
N ASP A 409 -30.65 2.17 8.79
CA ASP A 409 -30.72 0.72 8.61
C ASP A 409 -31.70 0.29 7.50
N GLY A 410 -32.11 1.25 6.67
CA GLY A 410 -32.98 1.02 5.51
C GLY A 410 -32.23 0.45 4.30
N GLU A 411 -32.92 0.41 3.15
CA GLU A 411 -32.37 -0.13 1.91
C GLU A 411 -31.18 0.68 1.38
N ASN A 412 -30.20 0.00 0.78
CA ASN A 412 -29.02 0.60 0.15
C ASN A 412 -28.27 1.60 1.07
N PRO A 413 -27.84 1.17 2.27
CA PRO A 413 -27.28 2.08 3.30
C PRO A 413 -26.08 2.89 2.83
N VAL A 414 -25.25 2.34 1.94
CA VAL A 414 -24.06 3.02 1.41
C VAL A 414 -24.43 4.15 0.44
N GLU A 415 -25.44 3.95 -0.40
CA GLU A 415 -25.92 4.99 -1.33
C GLU A 415 -26.60 6.12 -0.56
N HIS A 416 -27.44 5.77 0.41
CA HIS A 416 -28.06 6.74 1.31
C HIS A 416 -27.00 7.55 2.09
N PHE A 417 -25.94 6.90 2.58
CA PHE A 417 -24.82 7.57 3.23
C PHE A 417 -24.15 8.62 2.33
N ILE A 418 -23.82 8.25 1.08
CA ILE A 418 -23.17 9.17 0.12
C ILE A 418 -24.07 10.39 -0.12
N GLN A 419 -25.38 10.16 -0.33
CA GLN A 419 -26.33 11.23 -0.56
C GLN A 419 -26.46 12.15 0.66
N LYS A 420 -26.67 11.59 1.85
CA LYS A 420 -26.80 12.35 3.10
C LYS A 420 -25.57 13.23 3.36
N VAL A 421 -24.36 12.71 3.14
CA VAL A 421 -23.12 13.47 3.31
C VAL A 421 -23.01 14.65 2.32
N ILE A 422 -23.47 14.46 1.08
CA ILE A 422 -23.52 15.54 0.09
C ILE A 422 -24.52 16.62 0.53
N ASP A 423 -25.67 16.22 1.06
CA ASP A 423 -26.70 17.15 1.53
C ASP A 423 -26.20 17.95 2.74
N LEU A 424 -25.55 17.29 3.70
CA LEU A 424 -24.90 17.94 4.85
C LEU A 424 -23.85 18.95 4.38
N LYS A 425 -23.03 18.63 3.36
CA LYS A 425 -22.08 19.59 2.80
C LYS A 425 -22.76 20.87 2.33
N PHE A 426 -23.89 20.76 1.60
CA PHE A 426 -24.58 21.95 1.10
C PHE A 426 -25.24 22.74 2.23
N TYR A 427 -25.88 22.04 3.18
CA TYR A 427 -26.47 22.65 4.36
C TYR A 427 -25.46 23.47 5.16
N TYR A 428 -24.34 22.85 5.57
CA TYR A 428 -23.36 23.56 6.39
C TYR A 428 -22.60 24.64 5.63
N LYS A 429 -22.42 24.51 4.31
CA LYS A 429 -21.82 25.58 3.51
C LYS A 429 -22.65 26.87 3.59
N GLU A 430 -23.98 26.78 3.56
CA GLU A 430 -24.84 27.96 3.70
C GLU A 430 -24.95 28.43 5.16
N TYR A 431 -25.00 27.51 6.12
CA TYR A 431 -24.97 27.85 7.54
C TYR A 431 -23.70 28.65 7.93
N LEU A 432 -22.51 28.17 7.53
CA LEU A 432 -21.24 28.81 7.88
C LEU A 432 -21.10 30.22 7.27
N LYS A 433 -21.70 30.48 6.10
CA LYS A 433 -21.73 31.84 5.53
C LYS A 433 -22.52 32.81 6.40
N ARG A 434 -23.61 32.34 7.04
CA ARG A 434 -24.47 33.14 7.91
C ARG A 434 -23.88 33.30 9.31
N ALA A 435 -23.16 32.28 9.79
CA ALA A 435 -22.51 32.26 11.10
C ALA A 435 -21.18 33.04 11.16
N TYR A 436 -20.77 33.68 10.05
CA TYR A 436 -19.54 34.47 9.99
C TYR A 436 -19.58 35.64 10.97
N VAL A 437 -18.56 35.74 11.83
CA VAL A 437 -18.38 36.84 12.79
C VAL A 437 -17.25 37.76 12.30
N PRO A 438 -17.51 39.08 12.16
CA PRO A 438 -16.47 40.04 11.81
C PRO A 438 -15.43 40.18 12.93
N ILE A 439 -14.26 40.72 12.60
CA ILE A 439 -13.19 40.92 13.57
C ILE A 439 -13.62 41.85 14.71
N SER A 440 -13.25 41.49 15.93
CA SER A 440 -13.43 42.28 17.15
C SER A 440 -12.07 42.48 17.81
N LEU A 441 -11.60 43.72 17.84
CA LEU A 441 -10.27 44.08 18.35
C LEU A 441 -10.35 44.61 19.78
N THR A 442 -9.59 44.00 20.69
CA THR A 442 -9.41 44.52 22.06
C THR A 442 -8.37 45.67 22.08
N PRO A 443 -8.30 46.47 23.17
CA PRO A 443 -7.25 47.48 23.31
C PRO A 443 -5.82 46.90 23.19
N ASN A 444 -5.60 45.69 23.71
CA ASN A 444 -4.31 44.99 23.59
C ASN A 444 -4.02 44.55 22.14
N ASP A 445 -5.04 44.14 21.38
CA ASP A 445 -4.89 43.81 19.96
C ASP A 445 -4.50 45.03 19.14
N ASN A 446 -5.10 46.20 19.44
CA ASN A 446 -4.73 47.46 18.81
C ASN A 446 -3.26 47.81 19.09
N LEU A 447 -2.79 47.64 20.33
CA LEU A 447 -1.36 47.82 20.67
C LEU A 447 -0.46 46.84 19.91
N ARG A 448 -0.82 45.55 19.85
CA ARG A 448 -0.08 44.53 19.11
C ARG A 448 0.00 44.86 17.61
N LEU A 449 -1.10 45.34 17.03
CA LEU A 449 -1.15 45.80 15.63
C LEU A 449 -0.26 47.03 15.40
N MET A 450 -0.27 48.01 16.30
CA MET A 450 0.56 49.21 16.20
C MET A 450 2.05 48.87 16.27
N LEU A 451 2.46 48.05 17.24
CA LEU A 451 3.86 47.73 17.52
C LEU A 451 4.48 46.72 16.54
N ALA A 452 3.67 45.89 15.87
CA ALA A 452 4.18 44.86 14.95
C ALA A 452 4.90 45.47 13.73
N THR A 453 6.18 45.17 13.57
CA THR A 453 6.98 45.60 12.40
C THR A 453 7.18 44.50 11.35
N ARG A 454 6.81 43.26 11.70
CA ARG A 454 6.97 42.04 10.89
C ARG A 454 5.73 41.17 10.98
N CYS A 455 5.47 40.40 9.92
CA CYS A 455 4.44 39.37 9.89
C CYS A 455 4.75 38.29 10.92
N GLU A 456 3.80 37.97 11.79
CA GLU A 456 3.97 36.95 12.84
C GLU A 456 4.01 35.52 12.28
N ILE A 457 3.63 35.31 11.02
CA ILE A 457 3.58 33.99 10.38
C ILE A 457 4.85 33.70 9.57
N CYS A 458 5.24 34.63 8.68
CA CYS A 458 6.40 34.47 7.79
C CYS A 458 7.63 35.30 8.18
N GLY A 459 7.54 36.17 9.21
CA GLY A 459 8.66 37.00 9.68
C GLY A 459 9.08 38.15 8.75
N THR A 460 8.44 38.29 7.59
CA THR A 460 8.76 39.34 6.61
C THR A 460 8.37 40.71 7.15
N LYS A 461 9.21 41.74 6.95
CA LYS A 461 8.91 43.13 7.36
C LYS A 461 7.70 43.67 6.60
N PHE A 462 6.90 44.50 7.26
CA PHE A 462 5.83 45.23 6.59
C PHE A 462 6.40 46.43 5.82
N ASN A 463 5.87 46.66 4.63
CA ASN A 463 6.17 47.81 3.78
C ASN A 463 4.95 48.10 2.87
N GLU A 464 5.08 49.01 1.90
CA GLU A 464 3.96 49.40 1.04
C GLU A 464 3.42 48.24 0.18
N GLU A 465 4.28 47.32 -0.24
CA GLU A 465 3.92 46.12 -1.02
C GLU A 465 3.38 44.99 -0.12
N ASN A 466 4.00 44.79 1.03
CA ASN A 466 3.68 43.76 2.01
C ASN A 466 2.88 44.36 3.17
N LYS A 467 1.61 44.68 2.89
CA LYS A 467 0.72 45.36 3.82
C LYS A 467 0.41 44.51 5.06
N LYS A 468 0.26 45.19 6.19
CA LYS A 468 -0.16 44.62 7.48
C LYS A 468 -1.66 44.31 7.44
N CYS A 469 -2.03 43.10 7.84
CA CYS A 469 -3.40 42.61 7.91
C CYS A 469 -3.68 41.97 9.27
N SER A 470 -4.94 42.05 9.69
CA SER A 470 -5.43 41.45 10.92
C SER A 470 -6.11 40.12 10.59
N ASP A 471 -5.43 38.99 10.80
CA ASP A 471 -6.04 37.66 10.68
C ASP A 471 -6.82 37.34 11.96
N HIS A 472 -8.06 36.86 11.80
CA HIS A 472 -8.96 36.58 12.91
C HIS A 472 -9.69 35.24 12.75
N ASN A 473 -10.21 34.72 13.85
CA ASN A 473 -11.09 33.57 13.84
C ASN A 473 -12.48 33.99 13.35
N HIS A 474 -12.95 33.39 12.27
CA HIS A 474 -14.22 33.75 11.63
C HIS A 474 -15.48 33.35 12.42
N TRP A 475 -15.33 32.63 13.54
CA TRP A 475 -16.44 32.18 14.39
C TRP A 475 -16.50 32.92 15.73
N THR A 476 -15.38 33.47 16.20
CA THR A 476 -15.32 34.22 17.47
C THR A 476 -15.01 35.71 17.28
N GLY A 477 -14.56 36.12 16.10
CA GLY A 477 -14.09 37.49 15.81
C GLY A 477 -12.73 37.82 16.41
N GLN A 478 -12.11 36.93 17.19
CA GLN A 478 -10.86 37.20 17.90
C GLN A 478 -9.65 37.27 16.96
N LEU A 479 -8.80 38.29 17.15
CA LEU A 479 -7.52 38.41 16.44
C LEU A 479 -6.62 37.22 16.76
N ARG A 480 -6.07 36.57 15.73
CA ARG A 480 -5.08 35.49 15.89
C ARG A 480 -3.68 36.00 15.62
N TYR A 481 -3.48 36.61 14.45
CA TYR A 481 -2.17 37.02 13.97
C TYR A 481 -2.19 38.40 13.31
N VAL A 482 -1.09 39.13 13.52
CA VAL A 482 -0.74 40.27 12.68
C VAL A 482 0.04 39.74 11.48
N ALA A 483 -0.68 39.46 10.40
CA ALA A 483 -0.18 38.79 9.21
C ALA A 483 0.13 39.79 8.10
N CYS A 484 0.89 39.38 7.08
CA CYS A 484 0.92 40.11 5.83
C CYS A 484 -0.23 39.68 4.91
N SER A 485 -0.54 40.50 3.91
CA SER A 485 -1.59 40.24 2.91
C SER A 485 -1.49 38.83 2.30
N ASN A 486 -0.30 38.40 1.90
CA ASN A 486 -0.08 37.08 1.31
C ASN A 486 -0.39 35.94 2.29
N CYS A 487 0.09 36.02 3.53
CA CYS A 487 -0.21 35.00 4.55
C CYS A 487 -1.71 34.97 4.87
N ASN A 488 -2.33 36.14 5.04
CA ASN A 488 -3.74 36.27 5.36
C ASN A 488 -4.64 35.65 4.27
N ILE A 489 -4.34 35.88 2.98
CA ILE A 489 -5.10 35.30 1.86
C ILE A 489 -4.99 33.77 1.81
N LEU A 490 -3.88 33.20 2.26
CA LEU A 490 -3.67 31.75 2.28
C LEU A 490 -4.38 31.05 3.44
N ILE A 491 -4.64 31.76 4.54
CA ILE A 491 -5.44 31.27 5.67
C ILE A 491 -6.92 31.39 5.28
N GLN A 492 -7.44 30.32 4.66
CA GLN A 492 -8.83 30.28 4.20
C GLN A 492 -9.62 29.23 4.96
N VAL A 493 -10.81 29.61 5.42
CA VAL A 493 -11.80 28.65 5.90
C VAL A 493 -12.25 27.78 4.74
N ASN A 494 -12.14 26.47 4.91
CA ASN A 494 -12.72 25.50 4.01
C ASN A 494 -14.09 25.06 4.54
N PRO A 495 -15.22 25.48 3.95
CA PRO A 495 -16.56 25.10 4.42
C PRO A 495 -16.94 23.66 4.07
N THR A 496 -16.08 22.91 3.35
CA THR A 496 -16.37 21.53 2.97
C THR A 496 -16.08 20.60 4.15
N PRO A 497 -17.03 19.73 4.54
CA PRO A 497 -16.81 18.79 5.65
C PRO A 497 -15.73 17.77 5.32
N ILE A 498 -15.11 17.24 6.37
CA ILE A 498 -14.24 16.06 6.30
C ILE A 498 -14.96 14.83 6.85
N LEU A 499 -14.82 13.69 6.19
CA LEU A 499 -15.33 12.40 6.66
C LEU A 499 -14.20 11.63 7.35
N LEU A 500 -14.49 11.13 8.55
CA LEU A 500 -13.52 10.53 9.42
C LEU A 500 -14.07 9.21 9.98
N GLY A 501 -13.40 8.10 9.68
CA GLY A 501 -13.72 6.78 10.23
C GLY A 501 -12.48 6.10 10.80
N HIS A 502 -12.65 5.04 11.60
CA HIS A 502 -11.54 4.28 12.17
C HIS A 502 -11.37 2.96 11.40
N ASN A 503 -10.20 2.78 10.77
CA ASN A 503 -9.85 1.61 9.95
C ASN A 503 -10.59 1.48 8.60
N ILE A 504 -11.09 2.59 8.07
CA ILE A 504 -11.94 2.60 6.86
C ILE A 504 -11.21 2.30 5.55
N ASN A 505 -9.90 2.53 5.50
CA ASN A 505 -9.14 2.41 4.25
C ASN A 505 -9.06 0.96 3.75
N ASN A 506 -9.03 0.01 4.68
CA ASN A 506 -8.93 -1.42 4.37
C ASN A 506 -10.28 -2.07 4.11
N TYR A 507 -11.38 -1.45 4.53
CA TYR A 507 -12.71 -2.06 4.50
C TYR A 507 -13.78 -1.11 3.94
N GLU A 508 -14.28 -0.17 4.74
CA GLU A 508 -15.43 0.70 4.41
C GLU A 508 -15.28 1.47 3.09
N CYS A 509 -14.06 1.89 2.75
CA CYS A 509 -13.76 2.58 1.50
C CYS A 509 -14.05 1.75 0.24
N HIS A 510 -13.95 0.42 0.31
CA HIS A 510 -14.29 -0.46 -0.82
C HIS A 510 -15.79 -0.45 -1.13
N PHE A 511 -16.64 -0.42 -0.10
CA PHE A 511 -18.09 -0.28 -0.27
C PHE A 511 -18.44 1.07 -0.88
N LEU A 512 -17.84 2.16 -0.38
CA LEU A 512 -18.04 3.50 -0.96
C LEU A 512 -17.66 3.52 -2.45
N LEU A 513 -16.52 2.92 -2.80
CA LEU A 513 -16.02 2.90 -4.18
C LEU A 513 -17.00 2.20 -5.13
N LYS A 514 -17.60 1.09 -4.71
CA LYS A 514 -18.58 0.32 -5.50
C LYS A 514 -19.93 1.00 -5.65
N SER A 515 -20.38 1.72 -4.63
CA SER A 515 -21.67 2.42 -4.64
C SER A 515 -21.64 3.75 -5.39
N PHE A 516 -20.48 4.21 -5.88
CA PHE A 516 -20.42 5.41 -6.71
C PHE A 516 -20.98 5.14 -8.12
N ASN A 517 -22.17 5.70 -8.38
CA ASN A 517 -22.79 5.67 -9.69
C ASN A 517 -22.07 6.57 -10.74
N LYS A 518 -22.45 6.41 -12.02
CA LYS A 518 -21.88 7.18 -13.16
C LYS A 518 -21.93 8.70 -12.96
N ARG A 519 -22.89 9.22 -12.17
CA ARG A 519 -23.04 10.66 -11.87
C ARG A 519 -21.86 11.18 -11.04
N TYR A 520 -21.38 10.40 -10.07
CA TYR A 520 -20.29 10.80 -9.17
C TYR A 520 -18.90 10.45 -9.71
N ALA A 521 -18.80 9.47 -10.61
CA ALA A 521 -17.55 8.96 -11.19
C ALA A 521 -16.59 10.05 -11.71
N LYS A 522 -17.11 11.12 -12.32
CA LYS A 522 -16.28 12.21 -12.90
C LYS A 522 -15.59 13.09 -11.84
N ASN A 523 -16.10 13.12 -10.62
CA ASN A 523 -15.65 14.01 -9.55
C ASN A 523 -14.98 13.26 -8.38
N ILE A 524 -14.62 12.00 -8.59
CA ILE A 524 -13.94 11.17 -7.60
C ILE A 524 -12.45 11.14 -7.93
N LYS A 525 -11.65 11.37 -6.89
CA LYS A 525 -10.21 11.12 -6.89
C LYS A 525 -9.91 10.06 -5.86
N VAL A 526 -9.38 8.92 -6.29
CA VAL A 526 -8.94 7.84 -5.42
C VAL A 526 -7.41 7.83 -5.43
N ILE A 527 -6.82 7.77 -4.24
CA ILE A 527 -5.37 7.56 -4.07
C ILE A 527 -5.19 6.15 -3.55
N MET A 528 -4.44 5.34 -4.28
CA MET A 528 -4.22 3.93 -3.96
C MET A 528 -2.72 3.61 -3.95
N ARG A 529 -2.32 2.69 -3.08
CA ARG A 529 -0.95 2.14 -3.08
C ARG A 529 -0.81 1.07 -4.17
N VAL A 530 -1.75 0.13 -4.18
CA VAL A 530 -1.91 -0.95 -5.16
C VAL A 530 -3.40 -1.09 -5.51
N SER A 531 -3.76 -1.91 -6.49
CA SER A 531 -5.16 -2.05 -6.99
C SER A 531 -6.20 -2.41 -5.93
N GLU A 532 -5.81 -2.90 -4.75
CA GLU A 532 -6.73 -3.23 -3.65
C GLU A 532 -6.46 -2.44 -2.36
N SER A 533 -5.54 -1.49 -2.36
CA SER A 533 -5.18 -0.73 -1.15
C SER A 533 -5.49 0.75 -1.31
N ILE A 534 -6.63 1.17 -0.76
CA ILE A 534 -7.12 2.55 -0.81
C ILE A 534 -6.46 3.36 0.32
N ILE A 535 -5.87 4.51 -0.01
CA ILE A 535 -5.29 5.45 0.97
C ILE A 535 -6.27 6.58 1.27
N SER A 536 -6.95 7.08 0.25
CA SER A 536 -7.95 8.14 0.42
C SER A 536 -8.90 8.19 -0.77
N ILE A 537 -10.16 8.48 -0.46
CA ILE A 537 -11.20 8.80 -1.44
C ILE A 537 -11.58 10.27 -1.24
N LYS A 538 -11.56 11.03 -2.33
CA LYS A 538 -12.13 12.38 -2.38
C LYS A 538 -13.25 12.39 -3.40
N PHE A 539 -14.47 12.72 -2.98
CA PHE A 539 -15.62 12.80 -3.86
C PHE A 539 -16.37 14.11 -3.63
N ASN A 540 -16.77 14.79 -4.70
CA ASN A 540 -17.46 16.08 -4.63
C ASN A 540 -16.74 17.09 -3.69
N GLY A 541 -15.40 17.10 -3.69
CA GLY A 541 -14.60 17.96 -2.80
C GLY A 541 -14.44 17.46 -1.36
N ILE A 542 -15.32 16.56 -0.88
CA ILE A 542 -15.30 15.95 0.45
C ILE A 542 -14.17 14.92 0.51
N ARG A 543 -13.38 14.98 1.57
CA ARG A 543 -12.25 14.05 1.78
C ARG A 543 -12.65 13.01 2.81
N CYS A 544 -12.46 11.74 2.47
CA CYS A 544 -12.56 10.62 3.40
C CYS A 544 -11.16 10.27 3.92
N LEU A 545 -11.01 10.26 5.25
CA LEU A 545 -9.76 10.02 5.94
C LEU A 545 -9.93 8.93 7.00
N ASP A 546 -9.03 7.95 6.94
CA ASP A 546 -8.90 6.94 7.99
C ASP A 546 -8.06 7.47 9.15
N LYS A 547 -8.66 7.48 10.33
CA LYS A 547 -8.04 7.91 11.59
C LYS A 547 -6.82 7.09 11.99
N ARG A 548 -6.70 5.82 11.57
CA ARG A 548 -5.49 5.02 11.83
C ARG A 548 -4.25 5.58 11.13
N THR A 549 -4.43 6.39 10.09
CA THR A 549 -3.32 7.13 9.46
C THR A 549 -2.76 8.24 10.36
N LEU A 550 -3.57 8.70 11.34
CA LEU A 550 -3.17 9.67 12.35
C LEU A 550 -2.67 8.95 13.63
N LEU A 551 -3.49 8.06 14.19
CA LEU A 551 -3.18 7.26 15.38
C LEU A 551 -3.39 5.77 15.10
N ASP A 552 -2.30 5.04 14.87
CA ASP A 552 -2.34 3.60 14.56
C ASP A 552 -2.49 2.74 15.82
N HIS A 553 -3.65 2.82 16.45
CA HIS A 553 -4.05 2.02 17.62
C HIS A 553 -5.51 1.59 17.47
N ASP A 554 -5.87 0.52 18.18
CA ASP A 554 -7.27 0.16 18.35
C ASP A 554 -8.03 1.27 19.10
N LEU A 555 -9.32 1.41 18.82
CA LEU A 555 -10.15 2.45 19.44
C LEU A 555 -10.17 2.33 20.97
N TYR A 556 -10.41 1.14 21.51
CA TYR A 556 -10.55 0.95 22.95
C TYR A 556 -9.21 1.03 23.69
N ASP A 557 -8.10 0.66 23.03
CA ASP A 557 -6.76 0.98 23.53
C ASP A 557 -6.59 2.50 23.72
N LEU A 558 -7.08 3.32 22.78
CA LEU A 558 -7.03 4.77 22.90
C LEU A 558 -7.97 5.28 23.99
N VAL A 559 -9.17 4.72 24.11
CA VAL A 559 -10.14 5.05 25.18
C VAL A 559 -9.53 4.81 26.55
N ASP A 560 -8.91 3.65 26.77
CA ASP A 560 -8.32 3.30 28.07
C ASP A 560 -7.12 4.17 28.43
N ARG A 561 -6.35 4.63 27.43
CA ARG A 561 -5.28 5.62 27.63
C ARG A 561 -5.84 7.00 27.95
N HIS A 562 -6.91 7.39 27.26
CA HIS A 562 -7.59 8.68 27.49
C HIS A 562 -8.21 8.76 28.90
N LYS A 563 -8.72 7.64 29.43
CA LYS A 563 -9.22 7.54 30.82
C LYS A 563 -8.14 7.81 31.87
N ARG A 564 -6.93 7.26 31.67
CA ARG A 564 -5.86 7.16 32.70
C ARG A 564 -5.09 8.45 32.98
N GLY A 565 -5.35 9.56 32.29
CA GLY A 565 -4.66 10.83 32.52
C GLY A 565 -4.86 11.39 33.94
N ILE A 566 -3.77 11.88 34.57
CA ILE A 566 -3.69 12.28 35.99
C ILE A 566 -4.59 13.49 36.35
N VAL A 567 -5.00 14.30 35.37
CA VAL A 567 -5.90 15.42 35.66
C VAL A 567 -7.27 14.87 36.06
N LEU A 568 -7.67 15.15 37.31
CA LEU A 568 -8.96 14.89 37.96
C LEU A 568 -10.11 15.65 37.27
N ASP A 569 -10.23 15.53 35.95
CA ASP A 569 -11.37 16.07 35.21
C ASP A 569 -12.48 15.01 35.17
N HIS A 570 -13.69 15.43 35.52
CA HIS A 570 -14.91 14.65 35.39
C HIS A 570 -15.01 14.02 33.99
N LEU A 571 -15.16 12.69 33.88
CA LEU A 571 -15.13 11.91 32.63
C LEU A 571 -15.99 12.51 31.49
N PRO A 572 -17.20 13.04 31.76
CA PRO A 572 -17.98 13.82 30.80
C PRO A 572 -17.26 14.98 30.09
N TYR A 573 -16.32 15.67 30.72
CA TYR A 573 -15.52 16.71 30.06
C TYR A 573 -14.46 16.14 29.12
N ARG A 574 -14.00 14.90 29.37
CA ARG A 574 -13.06 14.19 28.48
C ARG A 574 -13.75 13.57 27.28
N PHE A 575 -15.04 13.29 27.39
CA PHE A 575 -15.86 12.68 26.35
C PHE A 575 -17.15 13.50 26.10
N PRO A 576 -17.02 14.78 25.69
CA PRO A 576 -18.16 15.70 25.58
C PRO A 576 -19.16 15.31 24.49
N CYS A 577 -18.72 14.72 23.37
CA CYS A 577 -19.62 14.24 22.32
C CYS A 577 -20.42 13.04 22.83
N LEU A 578 -19.77 12.08 23.48
CA LEU A 578 -20.46 10.95 24.10
C LEU A 578 -21.45 11.45 25.16
N TYR A 579 -21.01 12.28 26.10
CA TYR A 579 -21.88 12.80 27.16
C TYR A 579 -23.04 13.63 26.62
N GLY A 580 -22.80 14.50 25.64
CA GLY A 580 -23.85 15.28 24.98
C GLY A 580 -24.90 14.39 24.29
N ALA A 581 -24.49 13.26 23.72
CA ALA A 581 -25.38 12.29 23.10
C ALA A 581 -26.16 11.40 24.08
N LEU A 582 -25.84 11.49 25.38
CA LEU A 582 -26.38 10.68 26.48
C LEU A 582 -27.07 11.51 27.56
N ARG A 583 -27.21 12.82 27.37
CA ARG A 583 -27.85 13.70 28.36
C ARG A 583 -29.38 13.59 28.37
N SER A 584 -29.93 12.58 27.70
CA SER A 584 -31.37 12.41 27.52
C SER A 584 -32.08 11.82 28.75
N THR A 585 -31.37 11.09 29.62
CA THR A 585 -31.98 10.46 30.81
C THR A 585 -31.03 10.46 32.02
N GLU A 586 -31.58 10.51 33.25
CA GLU A 586 -30.79 10.39 34.50
C GLU A 586 -30.08 9.03 34.61
N VAL A 587 -30.65 7.99 34.00
CA VAL A 587 -30.09 6.64 33.94
C VAL A 587 -28.78 6.61 33.14
N GLU A 588 -28.70 7.37 32.04
CA GLU A 588 -27.52 7.43 31.18
C GLU A 588 -26.30 8.09 31.84
N GLU A 589 -26.52 9.06 32.72
CA GLU A 589 -25.44 9.75 33.43
C GLU A 589 -24.82 8.87 34.52
N MET A 590 -25.63 8.12 35.28
CA MET A 590 -25.15 7.20 36.32
C MET A 590 -24.28 6.06 35.74
N TYR A 591 -24.60 5.60 34.53
CA TYR A 591 -23.91 4.50 33.87
C TYR A 591 -22.88 4.96 32.82
N PHE A 592 -22.50 6.25 32.80
CA PHE A 592 -21.59 6.83 31.81
C PHE A 592 -20.28 6.02 31.63
N SER A 593 -19.72 5.51 32.72
CA SER A 593 -18.49 4.71 32.69
C SER A 593 -18.62 3.42 31.89
N GLN A 594 -19.82 2.82 31.80
CA GLN A 594 -20.08 1.59 31.04
C GLN A 594 -19.91 1.79 29.54
N PHE A 595 -20.20 2.99 29.02
CA PHE A 595 -20.00 3.35 27.61
C PHE A 595 -18.54 3.39 27.18
N LEU A 596 -17.64 3.53 28.14
CA LEU A 596 -16.21 3.63 27.87
C LEU A 596 -15.55 2.25 27.77
N PHE A 597 -16.28 1.16 28.06
CA PHE A 597 -15.76 -0.20 27.92
C PHE A 597 -16.08 -0.77 26.55
N ARG A 598 -15.20 -1.67 26.10
CA ARG A 598 -15.48 -2.50 24.94
C ARG A 598 -16.66 -3.42 25.29
N ILE A 599 -17.73 -3.28 24.52
CA ILE A 599 -18.91 -4.15 24.60
C ILE A 599 -18.95 -5.06 23.39
N ALA A 600 -19.28 -6.33 23.63
CA ALA A 600 -19.47 -7.29 22.56
C ALA A 600 -20.70 -6.91 21.72
N MET A 601 -20.60 -7.02 20.40
CA MET A 601 -21.71 -6.76 19.48
C MET A 601 -22.34 -8.07 19.01
N PRO A 602 -23.67 -8.24 19.09
CA PRO A 602 -24.35 -9.42 18.57
C PRO A 602 -24.46 -9.37 17.04
N SER A 603 -23.32 -9.33 16.34
CA SER A 603 -23.24 -9.04 14.91
C SER A 603 -23.95 -10.10 14.05
N ARG A 604 -24.11 -11.33 14.54
CA ARG A 604 -24.86 -12.39 13.82
C ARG A 604 -26.37 -12.30 14.02
N ALA A 605 -26.83 -11.59 15.05
CA ALA A 605 -28.26 -11.35 15.26
C ALA A 605 -28.87 -10.48 14.14
N ILE A 606 -28.04 -9.81 13.33
CA ILE A 606 -28.46 -8.99 12.18
C ILE A 606 -29.27 -9.79 11.14
N ASN A 607 -28.95 -11.08 10.97
CA ASN A 607 -29.54 -11.95 9.93
C ASN A 607 -30.75 -12.75 10.41
N GLN A 608 -31.06 -12.73 11.71
CA GLN A 608 -32.11 -13.54 12.31
C GLN A 608 -33.28 -12.64 12.71
N GLN A 609 -34.52 -13.14 12.61
CA GLN A 609 -35.64 -12.50 13.31
C GLN A 609 -35.32 -12.58 14.81
N VAL A 610 -34.92 -11.45 15.38
CA VAL A 610 -34.33 -11.39 16.71
C VAL A 610 -35.43 -11.68 17.74
N PRO A 611 -35.28 -12.71 18.60
CA PRO A 611 -36.20 -12.89 19.71
C PRO A 611 -36.05 -11.74 20.71
N ASN A 612 -37.15 -11.32 21.34
CA ASN A 612 -37.11 -10.33 22.42
C ASN A 612 -36.18 -10.80 23.56
N GLY A 613 -35.38 -9.89 24.12
CA GLY A 613 -34.44 -10.16 25.20
C GLY A 613 -32.96 -10.21 24.81
N PHE A 614 -32.10 -10.49 25.79
CA PHE A 614 -30.65 -10.48 25.62
C PHE A 614 -30.16 -11.65 24.74
N PRO A 615 -29.29 -11.43 23.74
CA PRO A 615 -28.92 -12.48 22.79
C PRO A 615 -28.04 -13.57 23.40
N LYS A 616 -28.11 -14.79 22.86
CA LYS A 616 -27.20 -15.89 23.26
C LYS A 616 -25.76 -15.60 22.86
N TYR A 617 -24.80 -16.10 23.64
CA TYR A 617 -23.36 -15.92 23.44
C TYR A 617 -22.87 -16.21 22.01
N GLU A 618 -23.42 -17.23 21.35
CA GLU A 618 -23.05 -17.60 19.97
C GLU A 618 -23.33 -16.51 18.93
N LEU A 619 -24.30 -15.63 19.18
CA LEU A 619 -24.66 -14.52 18.29
C LEU A 619 -23.64 -13.37 18.33
N PHE A 620 -22.73 -13.38 19.31
CA PHE A 620 -21.66 -12.41 19.46
C PHE A 620 -20.35 -12.82 18.77
N LYS A 621 -20.30 -14.01 18.14
CA LYS A 621 -19.11 -14.47 17.40
C LYS A 621 -18.73 -13.49 16.31
N ASP A 622 -17.44 -13.17 16.23
CA ASP A 622 -16.90 -12.26 15.22
C ASP A 622 -17.25 -12.74 13.80
N PRO A 623 -17.70 -11.85 12.90
CA PRO A 623 -18.12 -12.24 11.55
C PRO A 623 -16.95 -12.69 10.64
N VAL A 624 -15.70 -12.43 11.03
CA VAL A 624 -14.46 -12.79 10.31
C VAL A 624 -13.81 -14.02 10.92
N THR A 625 -13.48 -13.97 12.21
CA THR A 625 -12.72 -15.05 12.86
C THR A 625 -13.62 -16.17 13.37
N SER A 626 -14.93 -15.91 13.49
CA SER A 626 -15.89 -16.80 14.15
C SER A 626 -15.56 -17.11 15.62
N GLU A 627 -14.62 -16.38 16.21
CA GLU A 627 -14.27 -16.50 17.62
C GLU A 627 -15.34 -15.83 18.48
N CYS A 628 -15.59 -16.39 19.67
CA CYS A 628 -16.41 -15.72 20.67
C CYS A 628 -15.63 -14.54 21.27
N PRO A 629 -16.32 -13.44 21.64
CA PRO A 629 -15.69 -12.37 22.40
C PRO A 629 -15.22 -12.88 23.76
N PRO A 630 -14.32 -12.18 24.47
CA PRO A 630 -14.03 -12.47 25.87
C PRO A 630 -15.30 -12.47 26.73
N GLU A 631 -15.38 -13.39 27.70
CA GLU A 631 -16.51 -13.51 28.62
C GLU A 631 -16.83 -12.18 29.33
N THR A 632 -15.79 -11.41 29.67
CA THR A 632 -15.93 -10.08 30.28
C THR A 632 -16.66 -9.08 29.39
N GLU A 633 -16.44 -9.12 28.07
CA GLU A 633 -17.12 -8.23 27.11
C GLU A 633 -18.59 -8.63 26.91
N TYR A 634 -18.90 -9.92 26.97
CA TYR A 634 -20.27 -10.43 26.92
C TYR A 634 -21.07 -10.08 28.18
N GLN A 635 -20.47 -10.23 29.36
CA GLN A 635 -21.07 -9.81 30.62
C GLN A 635 -21.34 -8.30 30.63
N MET A 636 -20.40 -7.49 30.13
CA MET A 636 -20.60 -6.04 29.98
C MET A 636 -21.75 -5.73 29.02
N ALA A 637 -21.86 -6.45 27.90
CA ALA A 637 -22.98 -6.30 26.97
C ALA A 637 -24.33 -6.61 27.64
N GLY A 638 -24.39 -7.63 28.52
CA GLY A 638 -25.56 -7.95 29.32
C GLY A 638 -25.91 -6.86 30.34
N ALA A 639 -24.90 -6.33 31.05
CA ALA A 639 -25.10 -5.22 31.98
C ALA A 639 -25.68 -3.99 31.28
N VAL A 640 -25.12 -3.61 30.13
CA VAL A 640 -25.62 -2.51 29.30
C VAL A 640 -27.06 -2.80 28.84
N PHE A 641 -27.33 -3.99 28.31
CA PHE A 641 -28.67 -4.35 27.84
C PHE A 641 -29.75 -4.12 28.90
N TRP A 642 -29.52 -4.57 30.13
CA TRP A 642 -30.48 -4.43 31.23
C TRP A 642 -30.52 -3.02 31.83
N ASN A 643 -29.38 -2.37 32.04
CA ASN A 643 -29.31 -1.03 32.62
C ASN A 643 -30.00 0.03 31.76
N PHE A 644 -29.90 -0.10 30.43
CA PHE A 644 -30.51 0.82 29.46
C PHE A 644 -31.90 0.36 29.00
N ARG A 645 -32.47 -0.69 29.61
CA ARG A 645 -33.80 -1.24 29.29
C ARG A 645 -33.98 -1.53 27.79
N MET A 646 -32.97 -2.10 27.16
CA MET A 646 -33.01 -2.47 25.75
C MET A 646 -33.98 -3.63 25.54
N GLU A 647 -34.71 -3.63 24.42
CA GLU A 647 -35.76 -4.64 24.16
C GLU A 647 -35.19 -5.84 23.39
N ASN A 648 -34.23 -5.59 22.50
CA ASN A 648 -33.75 -6.59 21.55
C ASN A 648 -32.27 -6.38 21.15
N ALA A 649 -31.69 -7.35 20.44
CA ALA A 649 -30.29 -7.32 19.99
C ALA A 649 -29.94 -6.11 19.11
N LYS A 650 -30.92 -5.56 18.37
CA LYS A 650 -30.73 -4.43 17.45
C LYS A 650 -30.38 -3.17 18.24
N ASP A 651 -31.04 -2.94 19.37
CA ASP A 651 -30.79 -1.80 20.25
C ASP A 651 -29.35 -1.83 20.78
N LEU A 652 -28.90 -2.98 21.26
CA LEU A 652 -27.53 -3.19 21.76
C LEU A 652 -26.49 -2.96 20.66
N LEU A 653 -26.76 -3.44 19.46
CA LEU A 653 -25.87 -3.27 18.31
C LEU A 653 -25.76 -1.80 17.88
N TYR A 654 -26.88 -1.08 17.86
CA TYR A 654 -26.93 0.33 17.48
C TYR A 654 -26.31 1.24 18.51
N TYR A 655 -26.57 0.96 19.78
CA TYR A 655 -25.87 1.57 20.90
C TYR A 655 -24.37 1.41 20.72
N GLY A 656 -23.92 0.19 20.43
CA GLY A 656 -22.53 -0.11 20.18
C GLY A 656 -21.87 0.60 19.00
N LEU A 657 -22.59 0.73 17.90
CA LEU A 657 -22.15 1.48 16.75
C LEU A 657 -22.05 2.98 17.08
N LYS A 658 -23.06 3.51 17.77
CA LYS A 658 -23.11 4.90 18.27
C LYS A 658 -21.93 5.20 19.20
N THR A 659 -21.68 4.37 20.22
CA THR A 659 -20.58 4.58 21.17
C THR A 659 -19.22 4.61 20.49
N GLN A 660 -18.96 3.67 19.57
CA GLN A 660 -17.70 3.63 18.85
C GLN A 660 -17.47 4.92 18.06
N VAL A 661 -18.46 5.43 17.32
CA VAL A 661 -18.30 6.67 16.54
C VAL A 661 -18.10 7.89 17.43
N LEU A 662 -18.85 8.01 18.53
CA LEU A 662 -18.75 9.13 19.49
C LEU A 662 -17.42 9.14 20.25
N LEU A 663 -16.98 7.99 20.78
CA LEU A 663 -15.66 7.85 21.41
C LEU A 663 -14.54 8.22 20.46
N THR A 664 -14.68 7.79 19.19
CA THR A 664 -13.70 8.16 18.18
C THR A 664 -13.76 9.66 17.85
N ALA A 665 -14.91 10.34 17.98
CA ALA A 665 -14.99 11.79 17.81
C ALA A 665 -14.23 12.49 18.95
N ASP A 666 -14.54 12.16 20.20
CA ASP A 666 -13.94 12.78 21.40
C ASP A 666 -12.40 12.70 21.40
N ILE A 667 -11.85 11.50 21.19
CA ILE A 667 -10.40 11.28 21.19
C ILE A 667 -9.71 12.12 20.10
N PHE A 668 -10.29 12.20 18.90
CA PHE A 668 -9.65 12.89 17.78
C PHE A 668 -9.85 14.41 17.83
N LEU A 669 -10.92 14.89 18.45
CA LEU A 669 -11.09 16.31 18.76
C LEU A 669 -10.07 16.77 19.79
N ASP A 670 -9.86 15.99 20.86
CA ASP A 670 -8.84 16.30 21.86
C ASP A 670 -7.42 16.22 21.28
N PHE A 671 -7.15 15.19 20.47
CA PHE A 671 -5.90 15.07 19.72
C PHE A 671 -5.62 16.30 18.83
N ASN A 672 -6.64 16.81 18.12
CA ASN A 672 -6.51 18.03 17.31
C ASN A 672 -6.34 19.28 18.19
N LYS A 673 -7.03 19.35 19.33
CA LYS A 673 -6.89 20.44 20.31
C LYS A 673 -5.46 20.51 20.84
N MET A 674 -4.85 19.38 21.17
CA MET A 674 -3.44 19.29 21.57
C MET A 674 -2.50 19.74 20.45
N ALA A 675 -2.72 19.25 19.23
CA ALA A 675 -1.94 19.63 18.05
C ALA A 675 -1.98 21.14 17.80
N MET A 676 -3.18 21.73 17.79
CA MET A 676 -3.40 23.18 17.65
C MET A 676 -2.76 23.98 18.79
N LYS A 677 -2.85 23.50 20.04
CA LYS A 677 -2.23 24.15 21.21
C LYS A 677 -0.72 24.30 21.03
N HIS A 678 -0.03 23.21 20.66
CA HIS A 678 1.43 23.14 20.66
C HIS A 678 2.09 23.51 19.32
N PHE A 679 1.44 23.28 18.18
CA PHE A 679 2.00 23.50 16.84
C PHE A 679 1.22 24.52 16.01
N LYS A 680 0.07 25.01 16.50
CA LYS A 680 -0.81 25.97 15.80
C LYS A 680 -1.38 25.48 14.46
N LEU A 681 -1.30 24.17 14.19
CA LEU A 681 -1.79 23.55 12.97
C LEU A 681 -2.81 22.44 13.27
N SER A 682 -3.87 22.35 12.46
CA SER A 682 -4.90 21.32 12.57
C SER A 682 -4.48 20.05 11.84
N VAL A 683 -4.66 18.89 12.50
CA VAL A 683 -4.27 17.59 11.95
C VAL A 683 -5.17 17.16 10.80
N PHE A 684 -6.42 17.65 10.76
CA PHE A 684 -7.44 17.20 9.81
C PHE A 684 -7.19 17.66 8.37
N HIS A 685 -6.29 18.62 8.15
CA HIS A 685 -5.87 19.00 6.80
C HIS A 685 -4.90 18.00 6.15
N SER A 686 -4.26 17.15 6.95
CA SER A 686 -3.26 16.17 6.50
C SER A 686 -3.90 14.81 6.21
N TYR A 687 -3.33 14.07 5.25
CA TYR A 687 -3.76 12.71 4.93
C TYR A 687 -3.21 11.65 5.90
N SER A 688 -2.22 12.01 6.72
CA SER A 688 -1.59 11.12 7.69
C SER A 688 -0.85 11.96 8.73
N LEU A 689 -0.51 11.32 9.86
CA LEU A 689 0.31 11.99 10.87
C LEU A 689 1.70 12.30 10.31
N SER A 690 2.23 11.48 9.38
CA SER A 690 3.53 11.76 8.75
C SER A 690 3.52 13.08 7.99
N GLY A 691 2.52 13.31 7.14
CA GLY A 691 2.38 14.58 6.41
C GLY A 691 2.17 15.77 7.35
N TYR A 692 1.41 15.58 8.42
CA TYR A 692 1.26 16.59 9.47
C TYR A 692 2.59 16.90 10.18
N SER A 693 3.35 15.87 10.54
CA SER A 693 4.60 15.99 11.31
C SER A 693 5.64 16.81 10.56
N PHE A 694 5.82 16.52 9.27
CA PHE A 694 6.73 17.27 8.42
C PHE A 694 6.30 18.75 8.33
N ASN A 695 5.02 19.01 8.07
CA ASN A 695 4.48 20.37 8.04
C ASN A 695 4.65 21.11 9.38
N ALA A 696 4.40 20.45 10.51
CA ALA A 696 4.52 21.04 11.83
C ALA A 696 5.98 21.42 12.16
N CYS A 697 6.94 20.53 11.87
CA CYS A 697 8.35 20.83 12.10
C CYS A 697 8.84 22.02 11.27
N PHE A 698 8.53 22.07 9.96
CA PHE A 698 8.96 23.17 9.10
C PHE A 698 8.18 24.48 9.35
N PHE A 699 6.94 24.39 9.84
CA PHE A 699 6.21 25.57 10.29
C PHE A 699 6.82 26.18 11.56
N ASP A 700 7.23 25.35 12.51
CA ASP A 700 7.86 25.79 13.76
C ASP A 700 9.26 26.35 13.52
N THR A 701 10.09 25.68 12.71
CA THR A 701 11.50 26.07 12.51
C THR A 701 11.71 27.14 11.44
N LYS A 702 10.71 27.36 10.57
CA LYS A 702 10.79 28.23 9.38
C LYS A 702 11.97 27.88 8.46
N ALA A 703 12.45 26.64 8.52
CA ALA A 703 13.56 26.18 7.70
C ALA A 703 13.16 26.01 6.24
N SER A 704 14.15 26.07 5.35
CA SER A 704 14.01 25.88 3.90
C SER A 704 15.00 24.82 3.40
N LEU A 705 14.65 24.11 2.33
CA LEU A 705 15.47 23.04 1.74
C LEU A 705 15.54 23.17 0.23
N GLU A 706 16.70 23.05 -0.39
CA GLU A 706 16.81 22.97 -1.84
C GLU A 706 16.33 21.60 -2.36
N TYR A 707 15.57 21.59 -3.45
CA TYR A 707 15.15 20.34 -4.10
C TYR A 707 16.29 19.75 -4.93
N ILE A 708 16.48 18.42 -4.84
CA ILE A 708 17.38 17.70 -5.74
C ILE A 708 16.70 17.53 -7.10
N LYS A 709 17.18 18.28 -8.11
CA LYS A 709 16.65 18.26 -9.49
C LYS A 709 17.47 17.42 -10.47
N ASP A 710 18.60 16.86 -10.04
CA ASP A 710 19.48 16.04 -10.87
C ASP A 710 19.09 14.54 -10.78
N PRO A 711 18.64 13.91 -11.89
CA PRO A 711 18.31 12.48 -11.93
C PRO A 711 19.47 11.54 -11.59
N GLU A 712 20.72 11.93 -11.84
CA GLU A 712 21.90 11.13 -11.49
C GLU A 712 22.07 11.11 -9.97
N ILE A 713 21.97 12.26 -9.31
CA ILE A 713 22.02 12.36 -7.84
C ILE A 713 20.89 11.54 -7.22
N ILE A 714 19.65 11.65 -7.71
CA ILE A 714 18.52 10.84 -7.22
C ILE A 714 18.81 9.34 -7.33
N THR A 715 19.33 8.90 -8.48
CA THR A 715 19.67 7.48 -8.71
C THR A 715 20.79 7.03 -7.78
N TYR A 716 21.81 7.86 -7.60
CA TYR A 716 22.93 7.62 -6.70
C TYR A 716 22.47 7.42 -5.25
N LEU A 717 21.61 8.32 -4.76
CA LEU A 717 21.07 8.27 -3.40
C LEU A 717 20.16 7.06 -3.17
N LYS A 718 19.33 6.69 -4.16
CA LYS A 718 18.49 5.47 -4.07
C LYS A 718 19.29 4.21 -3.81
N ASN A 719 20.46 4.08 -4.44
CA ASN A 719 21.34 2.93 -4.26
C ASN A 719 22.05 2.94 -2.88
N ALA A 720 22.11 4.09 -2.22
CA ALA A 720 22.69 4.26 -0.89
C ALA A 720 21.70 3.93 0.25
N ILE A 721 20.39 4.05 0.02
CA ILE A 721 19.37 3.82 1.06
C ILE A 721 19.35 2.35 1.47
N ARG A 722 19.57 2.09 2.77
CA ARG A 722 19.51 0.77 3.39
C ARG A 722 18.91 0.89 4.77
N GLY A 723 17.95 0.01 5.10
CA GLY A 723 17.31 -0.02 6.41
C GLY A 723 18.27 -0.33 7.56
N GLY A 724 17.71 -0.35 8.78
CA GLY A 724 18.44 -0.81 9.96
C GLY A 724 18.84 -2.29 9.83
N PRO A 725 20.02 -2.67 10.35
CA PRO A 725 20.45 -4.05 10.34
C PRO A 725 19.66 -4.84 11.40
N THR A 726 19.16 -6.01 11.01
CA THR A 726 18.39 -6.91 11.89
C THR A 726 18.91 -8.33 11.71
N GLU A 727 19.44 -8.94 12.76
CA GLU A 727 19.92 -10.32 12.72
C GLU A 727 19.72 -11.06 14.05
N SER A 728 19.45 -12.35 13.91
CA SER A 728 19.58 -13.33 14.99
C SER A 728 20.96 -13.99 14.89
N VAL A 729 21.87 -13.61 15.79
CA VAL A 729 23.22 -14.17 15.89
C VAL A 729 23.18 -15.55 16.55
N THR A 730 22.34 -15.70 17.57
CA THR A 730 22.08 -16.96 18.29
C THR A 730 20.58 -17.22 18.29
N ARG A 731 20.14 -18.37 17.78
CA ARG A 731 18.71 -18.68 17.54
C ARG A 731 17.93 -19.04 18.81
N LYS A 732 18.59 -19.52 19.86
CA LYS A 732 17.98 -19.84 21.15
C LYS A 732 18.89 -19.39 22.29
N VAL A 733 18.28 -18.78 23.30
CA VAL A 733 18.97 -18.24 24.47
C VAL A 733 18.13 -18.49 25.70
N VAL A 734 18.73 -19.11 26.72
CA VAL A 734 18.11 -19.35 28.02
C VAL A 734 19.07 -18.87 29.09
N ALA A 735 18.59 -18.03 30.00
CA ALA A 735 19.34 -17.60 31.17
C ALA A 735 19.36 -18.72 32.22
N ASN A 736 20.42 -18.79 33.02
CA ASN A 736 20.51 -19.63 34.21
C ASN A 736 20.47 -18.72 35.44
N SER A 737 19.27 -18.41 35.91
CA SER A 737 19.04 -17.45 36.99
C SER A 737 18.11 -18.06 38.04
N GLU A 738 18.35 -17.74 39.31
CA GLU A 738 17.51 -18.15 40.46
C GLU A 738 16.05 -17.69 40.33
N ARG A 739 15.79 -16.73 39.43
CA ARG A 739 14.45 -16.27 39.06
C ARG A 739 13.67 -17.27 38.23
N LEU A 740 14.31 -18.34 37.74
CA LEU A 740 13.73 -19.32 36.84
C LEU A 740 13.58 -20.67 37.54
N ASN A 741 12.50 -21.39 37.22
CA ASN A 741 12.19 -22.67 37.85
C ASN A 741 13.16 -23.79 37.46
N ASN A 742 13.86 -23.63 36.35
CA ASN A 742 14.87 -24.56 35.83
C ASN A 742 16.30 -24.13 36.18
N PHE A 743 16.49 -23.28 37.21
CA PHE A 743 17.81 -22.88 37.67
C PHE A 743 18.66 -24.10 38.04
N ASN A 744 19.86 -24.17 37.47
CA ASN A 744 20.83 -25.21 37.77
C ASN A 744 22.03 -24.58 38.51
N PRO A 745 22.20 -24.85 39.82
CA PRO A 745 23.32 -24.30 40.59
C PRO A 745 24.68 -24.83 40.14
N CYS A 746 24.72 -25.94 39.41
CA CYS A 746 25.95 -26.53 38.84
C CYS A 746 26.37 -25.87 37.52
N GLN A 747 25.52 -25.03 36.91
CA GLN A 747 25.85 -24.27 35.71
C GLN A 747 26.21 -22.82 36.07
N PRO A 748 27.06 -22.14 35.27
CA PRO A 748 27.33 -20.72 35.46
C PRO A 748 26.02 -19.92 35.45
N ARG A 749 25.87 -18.99 36.39
CA ARG A 749 24.73 -18.05 36.38
C ARG A 749 24.76 -17.25 35.09
N SER A 750 23.62 -16.91 34.53
CA SER A 750 23.55 -16.05 33.36
C SER A 750 22.27 -15.23 33.32
N ASN A 751 22.35 -14.06 32.71
CA ASN A 751 21.27 -13.08 32.65
C ASN A 751 21.14 -12.50 31.24
N ILE A 752 19.96 -12.01 30.90
CA ILE A 752 19.67 -11.40 29.60
C ILE A 752 19.46 -9.90 29.77
N LEU A 753 20.22 -9.13 29.01
CA LEU A 753 20.17 -7.67 28.96
C LEU A 753 19.58 -7.23 27.62
N ILE A 754 18.52 -6.43 27.67
CA ILE A 754 17.92 -5.79 26.50
C ILE A 754 18.17 -4.30 26.61
N ILE A 755 18.82 -3.72 25.61
CA ILE A 755 19.03 -2.28 25.47
C ILE A 755 18.34 -1.82 24.20
N ASP A 756 17.46 -0.84 24.30
CA ASP A 756 16.70 -0.26 23.19
C ASP A 756 16.91 1.26 23.16
N GLU A 757 17.45 1.82 22.08
CA GLU A 757 17.74 3.25 21.98
C GLU A 757 16.47 4.11 21.92
N ASN A 758 16.25 4.98 22.93
CA ASN A 758 15.08 5.85 22.96
C ASN A 758 15.09 6.82 21.77
N SER A 759 14.10 6.71 20.89
CA SER A 759 13.89 7.66 19.79
C SER A 759 15.14 7.82 18.91
N GLN A 760 15.77 6.70 18.54
CA GLN A 760 17.04 6.66 17.80
C GLN A 760 17.06 7.64 16.61
N TYR A 761 16.11 7.53 15.68
CA TYR A 761 16.09 8.41 14.49
C TYR A 761 15.94 9.89 14.84
N PRO A 762 14.94 10.34 15.62
CA PRO A 762 14.87 11.71 16.11
C PRO A 762 16.17 12.25 16.73
N SER A 763 16.82 11.44 17.57
CA SER A 763 18.10 11.81 18.20
C SER A 763 19.16 12.10 17.14
N LYS A 764 19.26 11.28 16.09
CA LYS A 764 20.19 11.55 14.99
C LYS A 764 19.79 12.75 14.15
N MET A 765 18.49 13.06 14.07
CA MET A 765 17.95 14.21 13.36
C MET A 765 18.27 15.57 14.01
N LYS A 766 18.77 15.60 15.26
CA LYS A 766 19.29 16.82 15.91
C LYS A 766 20.55 17.37 15.26
N ASN A 767 21.39 16.48 14.72
CA ASN A 767 22.64 16.88 14.07
C ASN A 767 22.36 17.71 12.82
N LYS A 768 23.39 18.38 12.28
CA LYS A 768 23.26 19.09 10.99
C LYS A 768 22.78 18.12 9.90
N MET A 769 21.75 18.54 9.17
CA MET A 769 21.07 17.83 8.10
C MET A 769 21.28 18.54 6.77
N ALA A 770 21.31 17.80 5.67
CA ALA A 770 21.46 18.37 4.34
C ALA A 770 20.35 19.39 4.01
N VAL A 771 20.76 20.57 3.52
CA VAL A 771 19.86 21.68 3.18
C VAL A 771 19.96 22.12 1.72
N GLY A 772 21.06 21.84 1.01
CA GLY A 772 21.19 22.23 -0.40
C GLY A 772 22.60 22.12 -0.97
N SER A 773 22.83 22.75 -2.13
CA SER A 773 24.10 22.82 -2.86
C SER A 773 24.67 21.44 -3.23
N TYR A 774 23.85 20.61 -3.87
CA TYR A 774 24.20 19.23 -4.22
C TYR A 774 25.04 19.17 -5.50
N SER A 775 26.27 18.67 -5.41
CA SER A 775 27.14 18.51 -6.58
C SER A 775 28.14 17.37 -6.40
N PHE A 776 28.39 16.59 -7.44
CA PHE A 776 29.51 15.63 -7.45
C PHE A 776 30.85 16.38 -7.54
N LEU A 777 31.87 15.85 -6.86
CA LEU A 777 33.25 16.33 -7.03
C LEU A 777 33.79 15.98 -8.42
N SER A 778 34.67 16.82 -8.95
CA SER A 778 35.42 16.51 -10.17
C SER A 778 36.39 15.34 -9.92
N GLN A 779 36.89 14.70 -10.99
CA GLN A 779 37.88 13.62 -10.83
C GLN A 779 39.18 14.11 -10.18
N ASP A 780 39.60 15.34 -10.51
CA ASP A 780 40.79 15.96 -9.91
C ASP A 780 40.60 16.19 -8.41
N ASP A 781 39.43 16.71 -8.00
CA ASP A 781 39.09 16.92 -6.59
C ASP A 781 38.93 15.60 -5.84
N LEU A 782 38.34 14.59 -6.49
CA LEU A 782 38.15 13.26 -5.92
C LEU A 782 39.49 12.59 -5.58
N SER A 783 40.49 12.73 -6.47
CA SER A 783 41.83 12.16 -6.27
C SER A 783 42.59 12.78 -5.08
N LYS A 784 42.23 14.01 -4.70
CA LYS A 784 42.82 14.78 -3.61
C LYS A 784 41.95 14.79 -2.34
N PHE A 785 40.81 14.10 -2.36
CA PHE A 785 39.84 14.17 -1.28
C PHE A 785 40.33 13.37 -0.05
N ASP A 786 40.44 14.06 1.08
CA ASP A 786 40.80 13.41 2.35
C ASP A 786 39.54 12.84 3.04
N LEU A 787 39.54 11.53 3.29
CA LEU A 787 38.47 10.84 4.00
C LEU A 787 38.36 11.28 5.48
N MET A 788 39.40 11.90 6.04
CA MET A 788 39.43 12.44 7.39
C MET A 788 38.98 13.91 7.48
N THR A 789 38.45 14.47 6.38
CA THR A 789 37.86 15.83 6.36
C THR A 789 36.77 15.97 7.44
N ASP A 790 36.76 17.09 8.16
CA ASP A 790 35.73 17.38 9.17
C ASP A 790 34.33 17.44 8.55
N CYS A 791 33.44 16.58 9.06
CA CYS A 791 32.05 16.45 8.64
C CYS A 791 31.06 17.15 9.59
N ASN A 792 31.54 17.84 10.63
CA ASN A 792 30.70 18.61 11.58
C ASN A 792 30.49 20.07 11.14
N GLY A 793 31.29 20.54 10.18
CA GLY A 793 31.19 21.86 9.57
C GLY A 793 29.89 22.06 8.76
N ASP A 794 29.89 23.10 7.93
CA ASP A 794 28.72 23.45 7.10
C ASP A 794 28.60 22.59 5.83
N TRP A 795 29.64 21.82 5.52
CA TRP A 795 29.70 20.92 4.39
C TRP A 795 29.85 19.48 4.85
N ASN A 796 29.21 18.56 4.12
CA ASN A 796 29.33 17.12 4.36
C ASN A 796 29.21 16.38 3.02
N TYR A 797 29.47 15.08 3.04
CA TYR A 797 29.68 14.28 1.83
C TYR A 797 29.02 12.91 1.94
N ILE A 798 28.48 12.44 0.82
CA ILE A 798 28.15 11.02 0.60
C ILE A 798 29.20 10.46 -0.36
N VAL A 799 29.84 9.36 0.03
CA VAL A 799 30.95 8.76 -0.70
C VAL A 799 30.65 7.32 -1.07
N THR A 800 31.17 6.88 -2.22
CA THR A 800 31.18 5.47 -2.61
C THR A 800 32.60 4.93 -2.53
N VAL A 801 32.83 4.08 -1.53
CA VAL A 801 34.14 3.50 -1.22
C VAL A 801 34.14 1.99 -1.44
N GLN A 802 35.29 1.46 -1.82
CA GLN A 802 35.54 0.02 -1.82
C GLN A 802 36.19 -0.33 -0.48
N ILE A 803 35.50 -1.15 0.30
CA ILE A 803 35.89 -1.55 1.65
C ILE A 803 36.47 -2.95 1.58
N SER A 804 37.69 -3.09 2.11
CA SER A 804 38.31 -4.37 2.39
C SER A 804 38.21 -4.70 3.87
N HIS A 805 37.88 -5.96 4.18
CA HIS A 805 37.64 -6.46 5.53
C HIS A 805 38.80 -7.37 5.96
N PRO A 806 39.72 -6.90 6.83
CA PRO A 806 40.86 -7.70 7.24
C PRO A 806 40.47 -8.96 8.03
N THR A 807 41.11 -10.10 7.73
CA THR A 807 40.82 -11.41 8.32
C THR A 807 40.97 -11.44 9.85
N ASN A 808 41.90 -10.67 10.40
CA ASN A 808 42.11 -10.54 11.84
C ASN A 808 40.91 -9.89 12.57
N LEU A 809 39.99 -9.23 11.85
CA LEU A 809 38.77 -8.66 12.40
C LEU A 809 37.58 -9.61 12.35
N HIS A 810 37.65 -10.72 11.61
CA HIS A 810 36.49 -11.58 11.35
C HIS A 810 35.89 -12.11 12.65
N VAL A 811 36.70 -12.69 13.55
CA VAL A 811 36.21 -13.21 14.84
C VAL A 811 35.56 -12.10 15.66
N ARG A 812 36.17 -10.90 15.67
CA ARG A 812 35.73 -9.76 16.46
C ARG A 812 34.43 -9.14 15.95
N GLN A 813 34.24 -9.09 14.63
CA GLN A 813 33.13 -8.37 13.99
C GLN A 813 32.04 -9.29 13.44
N SER A 814 32.27 -10.61 13.34
CA SER A 814 31.27 -11.58 12.88
C SER A 814 29.91 -11.51 13.60
N PRO A 815 29.82 -11.25 14.92
CA PRO A 815 28.53 -11.08 15.57
C PRO A 815 27.72 -9.91 14.99
N MET A 816 28.36 -8.79 14.69
CA MET A 816 27.71 -7.63 14.09
C MET A 816 28.63 -6.96 13.04
N PRO A 817 28.67 -7.50 11.81
CA PRO A 817 29.53 -6.96 10.77
C PRO A 817 29.06 -5.56 10.35
N PRO A 818 29.97 -4.57 10.26
CA PRO A 818 29.64 -3.28 9.68
C PRO A 818 29.34 -3.40 8.18
N CYS A 819 28.75 -2.33 7.63
CA CYS A 819 28.43 -2.20 6.20
C CYS A 819 27.44 -3.27 5.67
N PRO A 820 26.19 -3.31 6.16
CA PRO A 820 25.17 -4.23 5.66
C PRO A 820 24.79 -3.90 4.22
N TYR A 821 24.64 -4.91 3.35
CA TYR A 821 24.41 -4.73 1.92
C TYR A 821 23.37 -5.67 1.34
N GLN A 822 22.71 -5.23 0.27
CA GLN A 822 21.76 -6.08 -0.43
C GLN A 822 22.52 -7.12 -1.26
N ARG A 823 22.18 -8.40 -1.05
CA ARG A 823 22.75 -9.53 -1.75
C ARG A 823 21.67 -10.56 -2.04
N GLU A 824 21.72 -11.16 -3.23
CA GLU A 824 20.95 -12.35 -3.57
C GLU A 824 21.68 -13.58 -3.01
N LEU A 825 20.95 -14.39 -2.24
CA LEU A 825 21.52 -15.56 -1.60
C LEU A 825 21.47 -16.74 -2.56
N LYS A 826 22.54 -17.55 -2.57
CA LYS A 826 22.61 -18.78 -3.36
C LYS A 826 22.45 -19.99 -2.46
N PHE A 827 21.98 -21.10 -3.03
CA PHE A 827 21.91 -22.38 -2.31
C PHE A 827 23.27 -22.78 -1.71
N THR A 828 24.36 -22.51 -2.46
CA THR A 828 25.74 -22.76 -2.02
C THR A 828 26.20 -21.90 -0.85
N ASP A 829 25.51 -20.80 -0.53
CA ASP A 829 25.86 -19.96 0.62
C ASP A 829 25.39 -20.58 1.94
N LEU A 830 24.41 -21.49 1.88
CA LEU A 830 23.82 -22.14 3.05
C LEU A 830 24.72 -23.26 3.59
N SER A 831 24.70 -23.50 4.91
CA SER A 831 25.35 -24.67 5.50
C SER A 831 24.69 -25.98 5.04
N PRO A 832 25.38 -27.14 5.12
CA PRO A 832 24.79 -28.42 4.71
C PRO A 832 23.43 -28.71 5.35
N THR A 833 23.28 -28.37 6.63
CA THR A 833 22.00 -28.52 7.32
C THR A 833 20.94 -27.55 6.79
N GLN A 834 21.29 -26.29 6.56
CA GLN A 834 20.37 -25.31 5.95
C GLN A 834 19.95 -25.72 4.53
N GLN A 835 20.86 -26.31 3.76
CA GLN A 835 20.59 -26.85 2.43
C GLN A 835 19.55 -27.98 2.50
N LEU A 836 19.74 -28.95 3.39
CA LEU A 836 18.80 -30.04 3.63
C LEU A 836 17.41 -29.53 4.05
N TYR A 837 17.35 -28.52 4.94
CA TYR A 837 16.05 -27.93 5.30
C TYR A 837 15.40 -27.19 4.13
N SER A 838 16.20 -26.50 3.31
CA SER A 838 15.67 -25.73 2.19
C SER A 838 15.10 -26.61 1.07
N THR A 839 15.55 -27.86 0.92
CA THR A 839 14.98 -28.81 -0.06
C THR A 839 13.65 -29.42 0.41
N GLY A 840 13.39 -29.44 1.72
CA GLY A 840 12.10 -29.84 2.29
C GLY A 840 11.02 -28.76 2.21
N LEU A 841 11.35 -27.55 1.75
CA LEU A 841 10.40 -26.46 1.53
C LEU A 841 9.77 -26.57 0.14
N ASN A 842 8.56 -26.03 0.00
CA ASN A 842 7.90 -25.96 -1.31
C ASN A 842 8.55 -24.87 -2.20
N GLY A 843 8.22 -24.86 -3.50
CA GLY A 843 8.86 -23.97 -4.47
C GLY A 843 8.72 -22.46 -4.20
N GLU A 844 7.63 -22.00 -3.54
CA GLU A 844 7.44 -20.58 -3.20
C GLU A 844 8.25 -20.17 -1.96
N ASP A 845 8.24 -20.98 -0.90
CA ASP A 845 9.04 -20.77 0.31
C ASP A 845 10.54 -20.81 -0.02
N GLN A 846 10.92 -21.74 -0.90
CA GLN A 846 12.28 -21.86 -1.42
C GLN A 846 12.67 -20.62 -2.25
N ALA A 847 11.79 -20.11 -3.12
CA ALA A 847 12.03 -18.87 -3.84
C ALA A 847 12.17 -17.65 -2.91
N ALA A 848 11.37 -17.58 -1.84
CA ALA A 848 11.46 -16.52 -0.83
C ALA A 848 12.76 -16.56 -0.01
N LEU A 849 13.40 -17.73 0.11
CA LEU A 849 14.72 -17.85 0.74
C LEU A 849 15.83 -17.17 -0.07
N PHE A 850 15.81 -17.32 -1.39
CA PHE A 850 16.91 -16.91 -2.29
C PHE A 850 16.74 -15.53 -2.93
N GLY A 851 15.67 -14.79 -2.61
CA GLY A 851 15.54 -13.39 -3.03
C GLY A 851 16.63 -12.45 -2.48
N LYS A 852 16.68 -11.21 -2.98
CA LYS A 852 17.58 -10.16 -2.46
C LYS A 852 17.27 -9.83 -0.99
N LYS A 853 18.26 -9.97 -0.11
CA LYS A 853 18.15 -9.66 1.32
C LYS A 853 19.23 -8.66 1.75
N LEU A 854 18.94 -7.88 2.78
CA LEU A 854 19.95 -7.07 3.46
C LEU A 854 20.76 -7.99 4.38
N VAL A 855 22.05 -8.14 4.09
CA VAL A 855 22.95 -9.08 4.76
C VAL A 855 24.11 -8.33 5.38
N ALA A 856 24.46 -8.67 6.62
CA ALA A 856 25.68 -8.24 7.28
C ALA A 856 26.75 -9.32 7.15
N GLY A 857 27.57 -9.23 6.09
CA GLY A 857 28.68 -10.16 5.80
C GLY A 857 30.06 -9.50 5.93
N LEU A 858 31.11 -10.32 5.97
CA LEU A 858 32.51 -9.91 6.13
C LEU A 858 33.28 -9.83 4.79
N TYR A 859 32.63 -10.01 3.65
CA TYR A 859 33.29 -9.85 2.35
C TYR A 859 33.66 -8.41 2.03
N ASP A 860 34.69 -8.27 1.21
CA ASP A 860 35.03 -7.03 0.52
C ASP A 860 33.86 -6.57 -0.36
N LYS A 861 33.57 -5.27 -0.33
CA LYS A 861 32.33 -4.72 -0.90
C LYS A 861 32.43 -3.24 -1.21
N THR A 862 31.68 -2.83 -2.23
CA THR A 862 31.45 -1.40 -2.50
C THR A 862 30.31 -0.89 -1.64
N TYR A 863 30.54 0.21 -0.94
CA TYR A 863 29.59 0.81 -0.01
C TYR A 863 29.39 2.28 -0.30
N THR A 864 28.14 2.75 -0.28
CA THR A 864 27.80 4.17 -0.42
C THR A 864 27.14 4.65 0.87
N CYS A 865 27.74 5.63 1.53
CA CYS A 865 27.29 6.14 2.82
C CYS A 865 27.80 7.57 3.06
N CYS A 866 27.36 8.17 4.16
CA CYS A 866 27.91 9.44 4.64
C CYS A 866 29.40 9.29 5.01
N LEU A 867 30.18 10.36 4.85
CA LEU A 867 31.60 10.39 5.19
C LEU A 867 31.88 9.97 6.65
N GLU A 868 31.03 10.44 7.57
CA GLU A 868 31.03 10.05 9.00
C GLU A 868 31.07 8.53 9.21
N ALA A 869 30.33 7.77 8.39
CA ALA A 869 30.31 6.32 8.49
C ALA A 869 31.62 5.70 8.00
N VAL A 870 32.25 6.28 6.97
CA VAL A 870 33.56 5.83 6.49
C VAL A 870 34.64 6.08 7.55
N GLN A 871 34.62 7.24 8.20
CA GLN A 871 35.53 7.57 9.29
C GLN A 871 35.41 6.54 10.42
N TYR A 872 34.17 6.21 10.83
CA TYR A 872 33.93 5.13 11.78
C TYR A 872 34.47 3.76 11.30
N PHE A 873 34.30 3.43 10.02
CA PHE A 873 34.82 2.17 9.47
C PHE A 873 36.35 2.10 9.56
N LEU A 874 37.05 3.20 9.26
CA LEU A 874 38.50 3.31 9.39
C LEU A 874 38.93 3.16 10.86
N GLU A 875 38.25 3.86 11.78
CA GLU A 875 38.48 3.72 13.24
C GLU A 875 38.27 2.28 13.73
N SER A 876 37.28 1.58 13.18
CA SER A 876 37.00 0.18 13.51
C SER A 876 38.02 -0.83 12.96
N GLY A 877 38.98 -0.38 12.15
CA GLY A 877 40.07 -1.16 11.57
C GLY A 877 39.83 -1.64 10.13
N LEU A 878 38.74 -1.23 9.48
CA LEU A 878 38.50 -1.54 8.06
C LEU A 878 39.41 -0.72 7.15
N ARG A 879 39.66 -1.21 5.94
CA ARG A 879 40.50 -0.52 4.95
C ARG A 879 39.67 -0.04 3.78
N VAL A 880 39.90 1.19 3.35
CA VAL A 880 39.34 1.71 2.10
C VAL A 880 40.39 1.58 1.00
N THR A 881 40.10 0.80 -0.03
CA THR A 881 41.04 0.55 -1.14
C THR A 881 40.85 1.51 -2.30
N ASN A 882 39.64 2.06 -2.46
CA ASN A 882 39.32 2.98 -3.55
C ASN A 882 38.14 3.90 -3.18
N LEU A 883 38.18 5.15 -3.64
CA LEU A 883 37.10 6.13 -3.59
C LEU A 883 36.62 6.42 -5.02
N SER A 884 35.39 6.05 -5.33
CA SER A 884 34.87 6.06 -6.72
C SER A 884 33.96 7.24 -7.06
N LYS A 885 33.20 7.74 -6.09
CA LYS A 885 32.30 8.90 -6.23
C LYS A 885 32.18 9.64 -4.90
N CYS A 886 32.02 10.95 -4.97
CA CYS A 886 31.79 11.81 -3.82
C CYS A 886 30.77 12.90 -4.17
N LEU A 887 29.67 12.95 -3.43
CA LEU A 887 28.62 13.97 -3.51
C LEU A 887 28.78 14.95 -2.35
N LYS A 888 29.05 16.22 -2.66
CA LYS A 888 29.18 17.33 -1.71
C LYS A 888 27.82 18.02 -1.52
N PHE A 889 27.52 18.42 -0.27
CA PHE A 889 26.32 19.18 0.05
C PHE A 889 26.48 20.05 1.32
N ARG A 890 25.66 21.11 1.42
CA ARG A 890 25.57 21.97 2.60
C ARG A 890 24.62 21.37 3.64
N GLN A 891 24.93 21.53 4.93
CA GLN A 891 24.11 21.06 6.05
C GLN A 891 23.89 22.11 7.15
N ALA A 892 22.77 22.01 7.88
CA ALA A 892 22.43 22.87 9.02
C ALA A 892 21.52 22.16 10.03
N ALA A 893 21.49 22.61 11.28
CA ALA A 893 20.69 22.03 12.38
C ALA A 893 19.21 22.44 12.33
N ILE A 894 18.55 22.19 11.19
CA ILE A 894 17.19 22.69 10.91
C ILE A 894 16.07 21.98 11.69
N LEU A 895 16.31 20.78 12.20
CA LEU A 895 15.31 19.98 12.92
C LEU A 895 15.54 19.92 14.43
N GLU A 896 16.72 20.34 14.91
CA GLU A 896 17.08 20.33 16.33
C GLU A 896 16.03 21.02 17.22
N PRO A 897 15.56 22.25 16.92
CA PRO A 897 14.59 22.94 17.78
C PRO A 897 13.25 22.19 17.88
N SER A 898 12.82 21.57 16.78
CA SER A 898 11.59 20.76 16.75
C SER A 898 11.73 19.48 17.56
N VAL A 899 12.86 18.78 17.42
CA VAL A 899 13.13 17.53 18.14
C VAL A 899 13.23 17.78 19.64
N ASP A 900 13.88 18.86 20.06
CA ASP A 900 14.00 19.22 21.47
C ASP A 900 12.64 19.58 22.08
N LYS A 901 11.87 20.44 21.41
CA LYS A 901 10.50 20.78 21.82
C LYS A 901 9.62 19.53 21.96
N LEU A 902 9.64 18.63 20.98
CA LEU A 902 8.85 17.39 21.01
C LEU A 902 9.30 16.44 22.12
N SER A 903 10.61 16.34 22.38
CA SER A 903 11.16 15.51 23.45
C SER A 903 10.74 16.04 24.82
N GLU A 904 10.78 17.35 25.02
CA GLU A 904 10.32 18.00 26.26
C GLU A 904 8.81 17.82 26.47
N LEU A 905 8.00 18.06 25.43
CA LEU A 905 6.54 17.86 25.49
C LEU A 905 6.19 16.40 25.81
N ARG A 906 6.90 15.45 25.21
CA ARG A 906 6.71 14.03 25.51
C ARG A 906 7.12 13.70 26.95
N ARG A 907 8.25 14.23 27.43
CA ARG A 907 8.69 14.05 28.82
C ARG A 907 7.65 14.60 29.79
N LYS A 908 7.14 15.81 29.55
CA LYS A 908 6.08 16.44 30.33
C LYS A 908 4.80 15.59 30.35
N ALA A 909 4.35 15.12 29.18
CA ALA A 909 3.17 14.26 29.07
C ALA A 909 3.34 12.95 29.86
N ILE A 910 4.52 12.33 29.85
CA ILE A 910 4.80 11.12 30.65
C ILE A 910 4.73 11.43 32.16
N LEU A 911 5.33 12.54 32.60
CA LEU A 911 5.34 12.94 34.01
C LEU A 911 3.92 13.31 34.52
N GLU A 912 3.10 13.89 33.64
CA GLU A 912 1.68 14.23 33.89
C GLU A 912 0.72 13.06 33.61
N GLY A 913 1.24 11.88 33.22
CA GLY A 913 0.44 10.70 32.88
C GLY A 913 -0.53 10.88 31.70
N ASP A 914 -0.31 11.88 30.84
CA ASP A 914 -1.02 12.08 29.58
C ASP A 914 -0.52 11.08 28.52
N GLU A 915 -1.06 9.87 28.55
CA GLU A 915 -0.68 8.80 27.64
C GLU A 915 -1.02 9.12 26.17
N VAL A 916 -2.14 9.81 25.90
CA VAL A 916 -2.56 10.18 24.54
C VAL A 916 -1.64 11.25 23.97
N GLY A 917 -1.27 12.25 24.76
CA GLY A 917 -0.26 13.24 24.40
C GLY A 917 1.11 12.64 24.16
N SER A 918 1.54 11.73 25.04
CA SER A 918 2.80 11.00 24.85
C SER A 918 2.82 10.23 23.51
N LEU A 919 1.70 9.61 23.13
CA LEU A 919 1.54 8.96 21.83
C LEU A 919 1.59 9.96 20.66
N LEU A 920 0.94 11.13 20.77
CA LEU A 920 0.99 12.19 19.76
C LEU A 920 2.43 12.65 19.52
N PHE A 921 3.14 13.05 20.58
CA PHE A 921 4.48 13.62 20.46
C PHE A 921 5.50 12.59 19.98
N LYS A 922 5.45 11.35 20.48
CA LYS A 922 6.22 10.22 19.94
C LYS A 922 5.87 9.96 18.48
N GLY A 923 4.59 10.07 18.13
CA GLY A 923 4.09 9.85 16.79
C GLY A 923 4.58 10.89 15.78
N ILE A 924 4.65 12.16 16.18
CA ILE A 924 5.15 13.25 15.33
C ILE A 924 6.64 13.08 15.08
N ILE A 925 7.41 12.94 16.16
CA ILE A 925 8.87 13.00 16.09
C ILE A 925 9.45 11.84 15.25
N ASN A 926 8.89 10.64 15.37
CA ASN A 926 9.38 9.46 14.64
C ASN A 926 9.03 9.45 13.15
N ARG A 927 8.01 10.21 12.72
CA ARG A 927 7.49 10.13 11.35
C ARG A 927 8.14 11.11 10.37
N VAL A 928 8.84 12.13 10.85
CA VAL A 928 9.55 13.11 10.00
C VAL A 928 10.57 12.41 9.09
N PHE A 929 11.37 11.50 9.66
CA PHE A 929 12.31 10.66 8.92
C PHE A 929 11.64 9.87 7.78
N GLY A 930 10.49 9.24 8.05
CA GLY A 930 9.75 8.45 7.07
C GLY A 930 9.24 9.28 5.88
N VAL A 931 8.90 10.55 6.09
CA VAL A 931 8.51 11.46 5.00
C VAL A 931 9.70 11.76 4.08
N CYS A 932 10.89 11.93 4.64
CA CYS A 932 12.11 12.18 3.86
C CYS A 932 12.49 11.04 2.91
N LEU A 933 12.04 9.80 3.19
CA LEU A 933 12.19 8.63 2.31
C LEU A 933 11.05 8.47 1.29
N SER A 934 9.93 9.18 1.45
CA SER A 934 8.73 8.91 0.65
C SER A 934 8.91 9.36 -0.81
N SER A 935 8.56 8.45 -1.74
CA SER A 935 8.53 8.72 -3.17
C SER A 935 7.10 8.64 -3.68
N THR A 936 6.72 9.51 -4.62
CA THR A 936 5.43 9.35 -5.29
C THR A 936 5.40 8.19 -6.29
N GLU A 937 6.53 7.51 -6.48
CA GLU A 937 6.60 6.22 -7.19
C GLU A 937 5.80 5.12 -6.51
N ASP A 938 5.62 5.19 -5.19
CA ASP A 938 4.93 4.16 -4.42
C ASP A 938 3.39 4.27 -4.56
N TYR A 939 2.91 5.28 -5.28
CA TYR A 939 1.48 5.53 -5.49
C TYR A 939 1.09 5.43 -6.97
N VAL A 940 -0.12 4.92 -7.22
CA VAL A 940 -0.71 4.86 -8.55
C VAL A 940 -1.94 5.78 -8.57
N ASP A 941 -1.94 6.76 -9.46
CA ASP A 941 -3.10 7.60 -9.76
C ASP A 941 -3.85 6.88 -10.89
N PHE A 942 -4.94 6.20 -10.54
CA PHE A 942 -5.82 5.55 -11.51
C PHE A 942 -6.69 6.61 -12.19
N GLN A 943 -6.07 7.48 -13.00
CA GLN A 943 -6.79 8.21 -14.04
C GLN A 943 -6.58 7.46 -15.35
N VAL A 944 -7.67 6.96 -15.93
CA VAL A 944 -7.69 6.40 -17.29
C VAL A 944 -6.99 7.40 -18.22
N MET A 945 -5.78 7.05 -18.71
CA MET A 945 -4.86 7.83 -19.57
C MET A 945 -3.85 8.83 -18.98
N LYS A 946 -3.28 8.63 -17.78
CA LYS A 946 -1.96 9.23 -17.45
C LYS A 946 -1.06 8.26 -16.69
N ARG A 947 0.17 8.06 -17.18
CA ARG A 947 1.23 7.50 -16.34
C ARG A 947 1.47 8.44 -15.16
N THR A 948 1.45 7.91 -13.95
CA THR A 948 1.93 8.64 -12.79
C THR A 948 3.41 8.96 -12.99
N ALA A 949 3.73 10.23 -12.86
CA ALA A 949 5.11 10.66 -12.80
C ALA A 949 5.60 10.56 -11.35
N ALA A 950 6.80 10.03 -11.20
CA ALA A 950 7.57 9.97 -9.97
C ALA A 950 8.06 11.38 -9.60
N MET A 951 7.30 12.10 -8.79
CA MET A 951 7.76 13.34 -8.15
C MET A 951 8.58 13.05 -6.89
N TYR A 952 9.83 13.48 -6.90
CA TYR A 952 10.73 13.46 -5.74
C TYR A 952 10.62 14.79 -5.02
N LYS A 953 9.99 14.78 -3.85
CA LYS A 953 9.72 16.00 -3.08
C LYS A 953 10.63 16.17 -1.88
N TYR A 954 11.24 15.11 -1.36
CA TYR A 954 11.87 15.19 -0.04
C TYR A 954 13.36 14.88 -0.10
N PRO A 955 14.17 15.50 0.78
CA PRO A 955 15.62 15.38 0.75
C PRO A 955 16.05 14.00 1.27
N MET A 956 16.14 13.02 0.36
CA MET A 956 16.58 11.64 0.68
C MET A 956 17.91 11.58 1.44
N ILE A 957 18.78 12.59 1.26
CA ILE A 957 20.07 12.70 1.96
C ILE A 957 19.87 12.76 3.48
N MET A 958 18.87 13.50 3.97
CA MET A 958 18.59 13.58 5.42
C MET A 958 18.28 12.19 5.99
N SER A 959 17.58 11.35 5.22
CA SER A 959 17.29 9.98 5.62
C SER A 959 18.53 9.10 5.61
N ILE A 960 19.42 9.25 4.62
CA ILE A 960 20.69 8.51 4.57
C ILE A 960 21.58 8.91 5.76
N GLN A 961 21.73 10.20 6.05
CA GLN A 961 22.44 10.71 7.23
C GLN A 961 21.86 10.11 8.52
N THR A 962 20.53 10.09 8.65
CA THR A 962 19.84 9.53 9.83
C THR A 962 20.11 8.03 9.97
N LEU A 963 19.98 7.26 8.88
CA LEU A 963 20.20 5.81 8.87
C LEU A 963 21.65 5.44 9.17
N ASP A 964 22.62 6.15 8.60
CA ASP A 964 24.03 5.87 8.82
C ASP A 964 24.44 6.22 10.26
N ARG A 965 24.03 7.38 10.78
CA ARG A 965 24.24 7.75 12.18
C ARG A 965 23.57 6.79 13.15
N ALA A 966 22.41 6.24 12.80
CA ALA A 966 21.72 5.21 13.59
C ALA A 966 22.53 3.89 13.64
N LYS A 967 23.06 3.42 12.50
CA LYS A 967 23.94 2.24 12.47
C LYS A 967 25.21 2.47 13.30
N ILE A 968 25.85 3.64 13.17
CA ILE A 968 27.03 3.99 13.96
C ILE A 968 26.70 3.96 15.46
N SER A 969 25.54 4.49 15.86
CA SER A 969 25.05 4.43 17.25
C SER A 969 24.95 2.99 17.76
N LEU A 970 24.34 2.10 16.97
CA LEU A 970 24.22 0.68 17.29
C LEU A 970 25.59 0.01 17.44
N TYR A 971 26.52 0.29 16.52
CA TYR A 971 27.88 -0.27 16.58
C TYR A 971 28.66 0.23 17.81
N LYS A 972 28.62 1.54 18.08
CA LYS A 972 29.25 2.13 19.27
C LYS A 972 28.66 1.61 20.57
N MET A 973 27.34 1.37 20.61
CA MET A 973 26.69 0.76 21.77
C MET A 973 27.19 -0.66 22.02
N TRP A 974 27.34 -1.46 20.96
CA TRP A 974 27.92 -2.80 21.10
C TRP A 974 29.38 -2.77 21.53
N ASP A 975 30.17 -1.83 21.01
CA ASP A 975 31.56 -1.66 21.44
C ASP A 975 31.66 -1.26 22.92
N LEU A 976 30.79 -0.35 23.39
CA LEU A 976 30.67 0.02 24.80
C LEU A 976 30.29 -1.19 25.69
N ILE A 977 29.29 -1.97 25.27
CA ILE A 977 28.86 -3.17 25.99
C ILE A 977 30.01 -4.19 26.09
N ARG A 978 30.82 -4.31 25.05
CA ARG A 978 31.98 -5.20 25.04
C ARG A 978 33.13 -4.70 25.89
N SER A 979 33.42 -3.40 25.87
CA SER A 979 34.50 -2.82 26.67
C SER A 979 34.21 -2.93 28.16
N GLU A 980 32.97 -2.68 28.57
CA GLU A 980 32.57 -2.68 29.97
C GLU A 980 32.50 -4.07 30.60
N PHE A 981 32.16 -5.10 29.82
CA PHE A 981 31.97 -6.45 30.35
C PHE A 981 33.05 -7.45 29.95
N GLY A 982 33.92 -7.11 28.99
CA GLY A 982 34.98 -7.99 28.49
C GLY A 982 34.50 -9.01 27.46
N ILE A 983 35.37 -9.33 26.50
CA ILE A 983 35.05 -10.16 25.33
C ILE A 983 34.55 -11.56 25.76
N GLU A 984 35.18 -12.16 26.76
CA GLU A 984 34.89 -13.52 27.24
C GLU A 984 33.49 -13.65 27.89
N ASN A 985 32.95 -12.54 28.42
CA ASN A 985 31.65 -12.51 29.09
C ASN A 985 30.53 -11.87 28.24
N THR A 986 30.80 -11.61 26.96
CA THR A 986 29.86 -10.94 26.04
C THR A 986 29.47 -11.87 24.90
N LYS A 987 28.19 -12.26 24.85
CA LYS A 987 27.61 -12.94 23.69
C LYS A 987 26.41 -12.14 23.16
N LEU A 988 26.53 -11.64 21.94
CA LEU A 988 25.44 -10.99 21.22
C LEU A 988 24.50 -12.07 20.69
N SER A 989 23.21 -11.94 20.97
CA SER A 989 22.22 -12.93 20.54
C SER A 989 21.36 -12.43 19.41
N PHE A 990 20.92 -11.18 19.51
CA PHE A 990 20.02 -10.57 18.55
C PHE A 990 20.24 -9.06 18.53
N TYR A 991 20.02 -8.47 17.35
CA TYR A 991 19.90 -7.03 17.22
C TYR A 991 18.87 -6.69 16.15
N ASP A 992 18.16 -5.59 16.36
CA ASP A 992 17.19 -5.05 15.42
C ASP A 992 17.21 -3.54 15.48
N THR A 993 17.94 -2.91 14.56
CA THR A 993 18.00 -1.46 14.34
C THR A 993 18.47 -0.61 15.53
N ASP A 994 17.64 -0.50 16.57
CA ASP A 994 17.83 0.26 17.82
C ASP A 994 17.93 -0.64 19.06
N CYS A 995 17.65 -1.94 18.92
CA CYS A 995 17.66 -2.91 20.01
C CYS A 995 18.85 -3.87 19.94
N LEU A 996 19.50 -4.09 21.09
CA LEU A 996 20.53 -5.09 21.33
C LEU A 996 20.08 -6.05 22.42
N LEU A 997 20.06 -7.35 22.11
CA LEU A 997 19.86 -8.42 23.07
C LEU A 997 21.21 -9.09 23.35
N ARG A 998 21.66 -8.96 24.59
CA ARG A 998 22.88 -9.57 25.07
C ARG A 998 22.61 -10.61 26.16
N ILE A 999 23.45 -11.64 26.20
CA ILE A 999 23.62 -12.54 27.34
C ILE A 999 24.86 -12.14 28.15
N SER A 1000 24.73 -12.08 29.47
CA SER A 1000 25.84 -11.98 30.43
C SER A 1000 26.06 -13.32 31.11
N THR A 1001 27.33 -13.71 31.28
CA THR A 1001 27.77 -14.88 32.06
C THR A 1001 28.23 -14.51 33.48
N ALA A 1002 28.12 -15.51 34.35
CA ALA A 1002 28.49 -15.69 35.76
C ALA A 1002 28.50 -14.43 36.65
N ASP A 1003 27.39 -14.12 37.34
CA ASP A 1003 27.37 -13.65 38.74
C ASP A 1003 25.96 -13.47 39.34
N HIS A 1004 25.87 -13.57 40.68
CA HIS A 1004 24.65 -13.47 41.50
C HIS A 1004 24.03 -12.07 41.50
N ILE A 1005 22.70 -11.96 41.39
CA ILE A 1005 21.98 -10.68 41.36
C ILE A 1005 21.56 -10.15 42.74
N THR A 1006 21.60 -10.99 43.77
CA THR A 1006 21.09 -10.67 45.11
C THR A 1006 22.10 -9.95 46.01
N ASP A 1007 23.35 -9.72 45.57
CA ASP A 1007 24.34 -8.96 46.33
C ASP A 1007 24.41 -7.49 45.86
N PRO A 1008 24.22 -6.47 46.71
CA PRO A 1008 24.50 -5.07 46.39
C PRO A 1008 25.95 -4.78 45.95
N LYS A 1009 26.88 -5.71 46.21
CA LYS A 1009 28.27 -5.66 45.71
C LYS A 1009 28.42 -6.23 44.29
N ASN A 1010 27.33 -6.69 43.66
CA ASN A 1010 27.29 -7.36 42.36
C ASN A 1010 27.92 -6.51 41.24
N GLN A 1011 28.81 -7.17 40.50
CA GLN A 1011 29.55 -6.63 39.36
C GLN A 1011 28.63 -6.18 38.21
N PHE A 1012 27.49 -6.84 37.99
CA PHE A 1012 26.53 -6.49 36.94
C PHE A 1012 25.89 -5.10 37.15
N TYR A 1013 25.41 -4.79 38.37
CA TYR A 1013 24.86 -3.46 38.67
C TYR A 1013 25.94 -2.38 38.66
N LYS A 1014 27.14 -2.68 39.14
CA LYS A 1014 28.29 -1.77 39.07
C LYS A 1014 28.63 -1.42 37.62
N ILE A 1015 28.64 -2.41 36.73
CA ILE A 1015 28.89 -2.16 35.31
C ILE A 1015 27.77 -1.31 34.68
N LEU A 1016 26.49 -1.62 34.94
CA LEU A 1016 25.39 -0.78 34.44
C LEU A 1016 25.43 0.65 34.99
N SER A 1017 25.87 0.83 36.25
CA SER A 1017 26.04 2.17 36.83
C SER A 1017 27.15 2.98 36.16
N ARG A 1018 28.20 2.35 35.62
CA ARG A 1018 29.21 3.06 34.80
C ARG A 1018 28.65 3.54 33.47
N MET A 1019 27.63 2.83 32.96
CA MET A 1019 26.92 3.20 31.74
C MET A 1019 25.75 4.16 31.99
N GLN A 1020 25.58 4.69 33.21
CA GLN A 1020 24.42 5.53 33.57
C GLN A 1020 24.32 6.82 32.74
N ASP A 1021 25.42 7.35 32.21
CA ASP A 1021 25.39 8.53 31.34
C ASP A 1021 24.89 8.20 29.92
N HIS A 1022 24.80 6.92 29.57
CA HIS A 1022 24.35 6.43 28.26
C HIS A 1022 22.98 5.73 28.31
N LEU A 1023 22.51 5.31 29.49
CA LEU A 1023 21.28 4.53 29.66
C LEU A 1023 20.16 5.31 30.35
N ASP A 1024 18.92 5.02 29.95
CA ASP A 1024 17.68 5.48 30.57
C ASP A 1024 17.17 4.42 31.56
N PHE A 1025 17.19 4.77 32.84
CA PHE A 1025 16.69 3.96 33.95
C PHE A 1025 15.35 4.45 34.51
N SER A 1026 14.69 5.43 33.88
CA SER A 1026 13.44 6.02 34.37
C SER A 1026 12.25 5.06 34.33
N SER A 1027 12.34 3.98 33.54
CA SER A 1027 11.33 2.92 33.49
C SER A 1027 11.46 1.89 34.62
N LEU A 1028 12.53 1.95 35.41
CA LEU A 1028 12.67 1.08 36.58
C LEU A 1028 11.72 1.55 37.70
N PRO A 1029 11.27 0.66 38.61
CA PRO A 1029 10.50 1.07 39.76
C PRO A 1029 11.26 2.10 40.60
N LYS A 1030 10.57 3.09 41.20
CA LYS A 1030 11.20 4.17 41.98
C LYS A 1030 12.07 3.68 43.15
N PHE A 1031 11.81 2.48 43.66
CA PHE A 1031 12.58 1.84 44.74
C PHE A 1031 13.84 1.11 44.23
N HIS A 1032 14.08 1.04 42.92
CA HIS A 1032 15.21 0.33 42.33
C HIS A 1032 16.52 1.14 42.50
N PRO A 1033 17.66 0.54 42.88
CA PRO A 1033 18.91 1.28 43.13
C PRO A 1033 19.47 2.08 41.95
N LEU A 1034 19.22 1.62 40.71
CA LEU A 1034 19.59 2.33 39.49
C LEU A 1034 18.51 3.30 38.98
N TYR A 1035 17.36 3.42 39.66
CA TYR A 1035 16.31 4.34 39.22
C TYR A 1035 16.84 5.77 39.16
N SER A 1036 16.67 6.39 38.01
CA SER A 1036 17.00 7.80 37.80
C SER A 1036 16.11 8.37 36.71
N ASP A 1037 15.55 9.55 36.95
CA ASP A 1037 14.81 10.34 35.97
C ASP A 1037 15.72 11.24 35.12
N ARG A 1038 17.03 11.28 35.40
CA ARG A 1038 18.04 12.10 34.71
C ARG A 1038 18.02 11.91 33.19
N ASN A 1039 17.89 10.66 32.74
CA ASN A 1039 17.90 10.28 31.32
C ASN A 1039 16.52 9.86 30.81
N ALA A 1040 15.43 10.28 31.44
CA ALA A 1040 14.09 9.89 31.02
C ALA A 1040 13.83 10.23 29.55
N SER A 1041 13.61 9.21 28.71
CA SER A 1041 13.45 9.33 27.24
C SER A 1041 14.69 9.77 26.46
N LEU A 1042 15.89 9.74 27.07
CA LEU A 1042 17.19 10.04 26.45
C LEU A 1042 18.11 8.81 26.53
N GLY A 1043 18.94 8.53 25.52
CA GLY A 1043 19.87 7.39 25.56
C GLY A 1043 19.20 6.01 25.43
N GLY A 1044 19.91 4.94 25.80
CA GLY A 1044 19.44 3.55 25.70
C GLY A 1044 18.53 3.15 26.85
N ARG A 1045 17.25 2.88 26.59
CA ARG A 1045 16.34 2.28 27.57
C ARG A 1045 16.81 0.88 27.92
N CYS A 1046 17.12 0.70 29.19
CA CYS A 1046 17.55 -0.59 29.73
C CYS A 1046 16.36 -1.37 30.28
N ALA A 1047 16.13 -2.58 29.78
CA ALA A 1047 15.17 -3.52 30.35
C ALA A 1047 15.90 -4.76 30.88
N TYR A 1048 15.65 -5.09 32.15
CA TYR A 1048 16.12 -6.33 32.74
C TYR A 1048 15.11 -7.45 32.47
N CYS A 1049 15.56 -8.58 31.91
CA CYS A 1049 14.70 -9.73 31.68
C CYS A 1049 15.36 -10.99 32.26
N SER A 1050 14.72 -11.66 33.22
CA SER A 1050 15.19 -12.96 33.74
C SER A 1050 15.14 -14.04 32.66
N THR A 1051 14.23 -13.89 31.71
CA THR A 1051 14.04 -14.70 30.51
C THR A 1051 13.16 -13.91 29.55
N VAL A 1052 13.39 -14.05 28.25
CA VAL A 1052 12.41 -13.61 27.23
C VAL A 1052 11.06 -14.38 27.37
N PHE A 1053 11.03 -15.42 28.21
CA PHE A 1053 9.88 -16.26 28.56
C PHE A 1053 9.99 -16.75 30.02
N ASP A 1054 9.34 -16.09 30.99
CA ASP A 1054 9.03 -16.68 32.30
C ASP A 1054 7.61 -16.29 32.72
N PRO A 1055 6.69 -17.26 32.88
CA PRO A 1055 5.31 -17.01 33.28
C PRO A 1055 5.14 -16.65 34.77
N ARG A 1056 6.21 -16.62 35.60
CA ARG A 1056 6.12 -16.31 37.04
C ARG A 1056 6.77 -14.99 37.47
N SER A 1057 7.68 -14.43 36.69
CA SER A 1057 8.00 -13.02 36.82
C SER A 1057 6.82 -12.19 36.31
N ASN A 1058 6.48 -11.07 36.96
CA ASN A 1058 5.51 -10.08 36.43
C ASN A 1058 5.94 -9.46 35.07
N CYS A 1059 6.91 -10.04 34.35
CA CYS A 1059 7.30 -9.66 33.01
C CYS A 1059 6.33 -10.28 32.01
N ASN A 1060 5.48 -9.44 31.41
CA ASN A 1060 4.59 -9.81 30.31
C ASN A 1060 5.32 -10.65 29.25
N LEU A 1061 4.77 -11.82 28.92
CA LEU A 1061 5.22 -12.66 27.82
C LEU A 1061 5.12 -11.87 26.50
N VAL A 1062 6.26 -11.48 25.90
CA VAL A 1062 6.28 -10.73 24.63
C VAL A 1062 6.54 -11.67 23.46
N LYS A 1063 5.48 -11.99 22.70
CA LYS A 1063 5.58 -12.78 21.46
C LYS A 1063 5.70 -11.85 20.23
N LYS A 1064 6.69 -12.09 19.38
CA LYS A 1064 6.87 -11.40 18.08
C LYS A 1064 7.09 -12.43 16.97
N GLY A 1065 6.32 -12.34 15.88
CA GLY A 1065 6.47 -13.18 14.69
C GLY A 1065 6.38 -12.32 13.43
N SER A 1066 7.45 -12.32 12.61
CA SER A 1066 7.46 -11.56 11.36
C SER A 1066 6.60 -12.26 10.31
N GLY A 1067 5.72 -11.53 9.63
CA GLY A 1067 4.85 -12.05 8.58
C GLY A 1067 3.60 -12.79 9.09
N ILE A 1068 3.46 -13.01 10.39
CA ILE A 1068 2.29 -13.66 11.02
C ILE A 1068 1.39 -12.58 11.65
N PRO A 1069 0.06 -12.64 11.50
CA PRO A 1069 -0.86 -11.69 12.12
C PRO A 1069 -0.67 -11.61 13.64
N ARG A 1070 -0.73 -10.40 14.21
CA ARG A 1070 -0.52 -10.18 15.66
C ARG A 1070 -1.49 -10.96 16.54
N SER A 1071 -2.73 -11.14 16.08
CA SER A 1071 -3.75 -11.94 16.77
C SER A 1071 -3.32 -13.40 16.88
N THR A 1072 -2.93 -14.01 15.76
CA THR A 1072 -2.39 -15.38 15.71
C THR A 1072 -1.14 -15.53 16.56
N VAL A 1073 -0.21 -14.56 16.52
CA VAL A 1073 0.98 -14.56 17.38
C VAL A 1073 0.62 -14.53 18.86
N LYS A 1074 -0.40 -13.76 19.24
CA LYS A 1074 -0.82 -13.64 20.65
C LYS A 1074 -1.51 -14.92 21.14
N ASN A 1075 -2.44 -15.45 20.33
CA ASN A 1075 -3.43 -16.44 20.75
C ASN A 1075 -2.98 -17.89 20.48
N GLU A 1076 -2.28 -18.16 19.38
CA GLU A 1076 -1.97 -19.53 18.93
C GLU A 1076 -0.51 -19.93 19.16
N LEU A 1077 0.44 -19.03 18.88
CA LEU A 1077 1.87 -19.36 19.01
C LEU A 1077 2.29 -19.51 20.48
N ASP A 1078 2.87 -20.64 20.85
CA ASP A 1078 3.47 -20.82 22.18
C ASP A 1078 4.98 -21.13 22.12
N HIS A 1079 5.58 -21.33 23.29
CA HIS A 1079 7.01 -21.61 23.40
C HIS A 1079 7.39 -22.98 22.86
N GLN A 1080 6.56 -24.01 23.12
CA GLN A 1080 6.81 -25.37 22.69
C GLN A 1080 6.78 -25.45 21.16
N MET A 1081 5.87 -24.72 20.51
CA MET A 1081 5.82 -24.61 19.05
C MET A 1081 7.10 -24.01 18.46
N TYR A 1082 7.75 -23.06 19.15
CA TYR A 1082 9.06 -22.55 18.73
C TYR A 1082 10.18 -23.55 18.93
N GLU A 1083 10.22 -24.24 20.07
CA GLU A 1083 11.21 -25.30 20.31
C GLU A 1083 11.05 -26.44 19.31
N ASP A 1084 9.81 -26.84 19.04
CA ASP A 1084 9.47 -27.84 18.04
C ASP A 1084 9.87 -27.36 16.64
N ALA A 1085 9.63 -26.10 16.26
CA ALA A 1085 10.10 -25.57 14.98
C ALA A 1085 11.63 -25.39 14.90
N LEU A 1086 12.34 -25.41 16.03
CA LEU A 1086 13.80 -25.38 16.11
C LEU A 1086 14.41 -26.79 16.02
N ILE A 1087 13.73 -27.80 16.58
CA ILE A 1087 14.18 -29.19 16.74
C ILE A 1087 13.60 -30.12 15.66
N ARG A 1088 12.29 -30.04 15.40
CA ARG A 1088 11.60 -30.82 14.36
C ARG A 1088 11.84 -30.20 13.00
N GLU A 1089 12.20 -31.06 12.07
CA GLU A 1089 12.60 -30.76 10.70
C GLU A 1089 11.38 -30.42 9.82
N GLY A 1090 10.53 -29.47 10.23
CA GLY A 1090 9.32 -29.12 9.49
C GLY A 1090 8.70 -27.78 9.90
N ALA A 1091 8.07 -27.11 8.94
CA ALA A 1091 7.33 -25.87 9.21
C ALA A 1091 5.97 -26.20 9.87
N LEU A 1092 5.64 -25.52 10.97
CA LEU A 1092 4.30 -25.56 11.56
C LEU A 1092 3.37 -24.68 10.72
N THR A 1093 2.21 -25.20 10.32
CA THR A 1093 1.19 -24.41 9.62
C THR A 1093 0.20 -23.85 10.62
N LEU A 1094 0.13 -22.52 10.71
CA LEU A 1094 -0.89 -21.77 11.44
C LEU A 1094 -1.97 -21.33 10.46
N GLN A 1095 -3.23 -21.38 10.85
CA GLN A 1095 -4.33 -20.92 10.01
C GLN A 1095 -4.96 -19.68 10.63
N SER A 1096 -5.12 -18.61 9.86
CA SER A 1096 -5.82 -17.40 10.32
C SER A 1096 -6.87 -16.96 9.32
N TYR A 1097 -7.96 -16.37 9.81
CA TYR A 1097 -8.99 -15.76 8.97
C TYR A 1097 -8.78 -14.26 8.94
N VAL A 1098 -8.74 -13.69 7.73
CA VAL A 1098 -8.49 -12.27 7.52
C VAL A 1098 -9.50 -11.73 6.51
N MET A 1099 -9.98 -10.52 6.72
CA MET A 1099 -10.72 -9.80 5.67
C MET A 1099 -9.76 -9.30 4.60
N GLU A 1100 -10.05 -9.60 3.34
CA GLU A 1100 -9.28 -9.13 2.19
C GLU A 1100 -10.21 -8.59 1.10
N SER A 1101 -9.73 -7.59 0.35
CA SER A 1101 -10.43 -7.10 -0.84
C SER A 1101 -9.95 -7.82 -2.09
N LYS A 1102 -10.88 -8.38 -2.86
CA LYS A 1102 -10.66 -8.91 -4.22
C LYS A 1102 -11.62 -8.24 -5.20
N ASN A 1103 -11.09 -7.53 -6.19
CA ASN A 1103 -11.86 -6.69 -7.11
C ASN A 1103 -12.76 -5.69 -6.36
N HIS A 1104 -12.24 -5.10 -5.28
CA HIS A 1104 -13.00 -4.23 -4.37
C HIS A 1104 -14.20 -4.88 -3.66
N SER A 1105 -14.32 -6.22 -3.71
CA SER A 1105 -15.23 -7.00 -2.87
C SER A 1105 -14.50 -7.46 -1.62
N LEU A 1106 -15.00 -7.07 -0.46
CA LEU A 1106 -14.50 -7.65 0.79
C LEU A 1106 -15.00 -9.07 0.96
N CYS A 1107 -14.08 -9.99 1.15
CA CYS A 1107 -14.36 -11.36 1.53
C CYS A 1107 -13.51 -11.76 2.74
N VAL A 1108 -14.01 -12.72 3.50
CA VAL A 1108 -13.20 -13.43 4.49
C VAL A 1108 -12.36 -14.44 3.73
N VAL A 1109 -11.05 -14.43 3.96
CA VAL A 1109 -10.13 -15.44 3.44
C VAL A 1109 -9.48 -16.21 4.58
N SER A 1110 -9.38 -17.53 4.45
CA SER A 1110 -8.48 -18.29 5.31
C SER A 1110 -7.08 -18.25 4.72
N ARG A 1111 -6.07 -17.98 5.56
CA ARG A 1111 -4.65 -17.94 5.19
C ARG A 1111 -3.86 -18.88 6.06
N GLU A 1112 -3.04 -19.68 5.40
CA GLU A 1112 -2.08 -20.55 6.05
C GLU A 1112 -0.71 -19.85 6.13
N TYR A 1113 -0.16 -19.76 7.33
CA TYR A 1113 1.15 -19.22 7.64
C TYR A 1113 2.05 -20.35 8.08
N LYS A 1114 3.14 -20.57 7.36
CA LYS A 1114 4.18 -21.47 7.81
C LYS A 1114 5.13 -20.77 8.77
N PHE A 1115 5.30 -21.37 9.93
CA PHE A 1115 6.24 -20.96 10.95
C PHE A 1115 7.45 -21.91 10.91
N HIS A 1116 8.61 -21.37 10.56
CA HIS A 1116 9.87 -22.10 10.55
C HIS A 1116 11.00 -21.24 11.14
N SER A 1117 12.02 -21.89 11.68
CA SER A 1117 13.13 -21.21 12.38
C SER A 1117 14.33 -20.87 11.47
N LEU A 1118 14.27 -21.16 10.16
CA LEU A 1118 15.39 -20.96 9.22
C LEU A 1118 15.70 -19.47 8.99
N ASN A 1119 16.90 -19.02 9.38
CA ASN A 1119 17.45 -17.71 9.01
C ASN A 1119 18.52 -17.88 7.90
N PRO A 1120 18.26 -17.45 6.65
CA PRO A 1120 19.21 -17.64 5.56
C PRO A 1120 20.28 -16.53 5.47
N ARG A 1121 20.24 -15.50 6.33
CA ARG A 1121 21.16 -14.35 6.24
C ARG A 1121 22.55 -14.60 6.84
N ARG A 1122 22.73 -15.74 7.51
CA ARG A 1122 23.96 -16.15 8.19
C ARG A 1122 24.19 -17.65 8.00
N TYR A 1123 25.45 -18.07 8.12
CA TYR A 1123 25.84 -19.48 8.05
C TYR A 1123 25.52 -20.17 9.38
N LEU A 1124 24.73 -21.25 9.34
CA LEU A 1124 24.33 -21.99 10.54
C LEU A 1124 25.35 -23.07 10.91
N LEU A 1125 25.81 -23.06 12.17
CA LEU A 1125 26.74 -24.07 12.68
C LEU A 1125 26.05 -25.41 12.99
N PRO A 1126 26.81 -26.53 13.08
CA PRO A 1126 26.25 -27.86 13.34
C PRO A 1126 25.43 -27.98 14.63
N ASN A 1127 25.67 -27.11 15.63
CA ASN A 1127 24.90 -27.07 16.88
C ASN A 1127 23.50 -26.49 16.73
N MET A 1128 23.10 -26.07 15.52
CA MET A 1128 21.76 -25.55 15.17
C MET A 1128 21.33 -24.26 15.88
N ILE A 1129 22.18 -23.70 16.74
CA ILE A 1129 21.85 -22.55 17.58
C ILE A 1129 22.72 -21.34 17.19
N ASP A 1130 24.01 -21.56 16.98
CA ASP A 1130 24.97 -20.49 16.69
C ASP A 1130 25.16 -20.26 15.20
N THR A 1131 25.46 -19.01 14.82
CA THR A 1131 25.63 -18.62 13.41
C THR A 1131 26.85 -17.74 13.19
N LEU A 1132 27.46 -17.85 12.01
CA LEU A 1132 28.56 -17.02 11.56
C LEU A 1132 28.14 -16.10 10.43
N ALA A 1133 28.72 -14.90 10.37
CA ALA A 1133 28.55 -14.02 9.24
C ALA A 1133 29.19 -14.63 7.99
N PHE A 1134 28.58 -14.46 6.83
CA PHE A 1134 29.21 -14.95 5.60
C PHE A 1134 30.56 -14.27 5.35
N GLY A 1135 31.54 -15.03 4.90
CA GLY A 1135 32.93 -14.59 4.73
C GLY A 1135 33.81 -14.73 5.98
N ASP A 1136 33.26 -15.19 7.11
CA ASP A 1136 34.06 -15.53 8.29
C ASP A 1136 35.06 -16.64 7.97
N VAL A 1137 36.31 -16.48 8.43
CA VAL A 1137 37.41 -17.44 8.17
C VAL A 1137 37.15 -18.81 8.81
N ARG A 1138 36.25 -18.88 9.79
CA ARG A 1138 35.86 -20.13 10.48
C ARG A 1138 34.82 -20.94 9.70
N ILE A 1139 34.26 -20.40 8.61
CA ILE A 1139 33.34 -21.15 7.75
C ILE A 1139 34.17 -22.13 6.91
N PRO A 1140 33.85 -23.44 6.91
CA PRO A 1140 34.56 -24.43 6.11
C PRO A 1140 34.48 -24.10 4.60
N THR A 1141 35.62 -24.08 3.90
CA THR A 1141 35.67 -24.04 2.44
C THR A 1141 35.47 -25.44 1.86
N THR A 1142 35.04 -25.55 0.60
CA THR A 1142 34.86 -26.84 -0.09
C THR A 1142 36.08 -27.75 -0.06
N GLU A 1143 37.29 -27.19 0.02
CA GLU A 1143 38.56 -27.93 0.16
C GLU A 1143 38.74 -28.53 1.56
N ASN A 1144 38.26 -27.86 2.62
CA ASN A 1144 38.35 -28.35 4.01
C ASN A 1144 37.25 -29.35 4.38
N VAL A 1145 36.11 -29.34 3.67
CA VAL A 1145 35.04 -30.31 3.93
C VAL A 1145 35.49 -31.72 3.55
N GLN A 1146 36.29 -31.87 2.51
CA GLN A 1146 36.80 -33.17 2.07
C GLN A 1146 37.81 -33.76 3.07
N ALA A 1147 38.66 -32.91 3.68
CA ALA A 1147 39.60 -33.31 4.74
C ALA A 1147 38.97 -33.49 6.15
N ILE A 1148 37.73 -33.05 6.35
CA ILE A 1148 36.95 -33.28 7.58
C ILE A 1148 36.01 -34.50 7.42
N MET A 1149 35.67 -34.85 6.18
CA MET A 1149 34.86 -36.03 5.85
C MET A 1149 35.71 -37.30 5.62
N GLU A 1150 36.97 -37.17 5.20
CA GLU A 1150 38.02 -38.20 5.33
C GLU A 1150 38.48 -38.33 6.79
#